data_AF-A0A6J2RK55-F1
#
_entry.id   AF-A0A6J2RK55-F1
#
_cell.length_a   1.000
_cell.length_b   1.000
_cell.length_c   1.000
_cell.angle_alpha   90.00
_cell.angle_beta   90.00
_cell.angle_gamma   90.00
#
_symmetry.space_group_name_H-M   'P 1'
#
loop_
_entity.id
_entity.type
_entity.pdbx_description
1 polymer ?
#
loop_
_entity_poly.entity_id
_entity_poly.type
_entity_poly.pdbx_seq_one_letter_code
_entity_poly.pdbx_strand_id
1 'polypeptide(L)'
;MPERVNNFQGQSFHKLRRDCLRRGAFFKDPLFPATAQSLFYKRKPPPGLTWKRPREICKDPRLFVDGISTRDLHQGSLGNCWMVAAISCLASEPSLWKKVMYLCSSLCPPFFTASSFMASSQLLSSSQVIPDHVDQEWNPKHPEMYAGIFHFRFWRLGRWMDVVVDDRLPVSSDGVLLFCRSATPREFWSALLEKAYAKLNGCYEALEGGNTTEALIDFTGGVSEPLSLDREALSLHRDRRRAFFQTLAKAHECKALITCSIRPAEGETVESVLDCGLVRGHAYGITAVRKMRLAEKLPKTGWMSRLFMVRMRNPWGTTDWTGAWSQGSQEWQQMGRAEREKMGLIVRDVGEFWIDFEDFCQYFTDVVVCRLVESSLLWWSSHWREVRCYGEWASAPTSPGTPTSTVYHNNHALSSGKNNAKPAGTKQRGNRKEAKLGESQPKGGKGGMCKRDKAVNKVIKEDDSGEVGGWEAQMDKRSRCGGCINHRDTFLHNPQFMFEVRGKEEELLICLQQEDRRIRRKDGGGENLPIGFEVLKVEVNRCSRVQCVLEQAASSVYMDSRSVTLRGTLTPGRYVVLPTTFLPGATGHFLLRLFSHSLVTLRELREDLLSPSVLQCFLPQPTVVTTVYLRRASGLSLPKQKAPDVYAVVRCENDTIRTQVFKAEGNPEFNLRAIFYRRYPSTHVSIELWSRGWLWDSVLGKARLQTAESERSRSHVIDLQGGHSRSGNRGCVYVETSSSVCLTDL
;
A
#
# COMPACT_ATOMS: atom_id res chain seq x y z
N MET A 1 20.49 -3.17 10.73
CA MET A 1 20.54 -1.86 11.41
C MET A 1 19.29 -1.77 12.28
N PRO A 2 19.38 -1.40 13.57
CA PRO A 2 18.19 -1.12 14.38
C PRO A 2 17.30 -0.10 13.66
N GLU A 3 15.98 -0.31 13.65
CA GLU A 3 15.07 0.70 13.12
C GLU A 3 15.19 1.96 14.00
N ARG A 4 15.65 3.07 13.40
CA ARG A 4 15.85 4.33 14.12
C ARG A 4 14.49 4.88 14.54
N VAL A 5 14.27 5.01 15.84
CA VAL A 5 13.11 5.69 16.40
C VAL A 5 13.38 7.20 16.43
N ASN A 6 12.45 7.98 15.87
CA ASN A 6 12.52 9.42 15.80
C ASN A 6 11.57 10.05 16.81
N ASN A 7 12.03 11.07 17.54
CA ASN A 7 11.18 11.81 18.47
C ASN A 7 10.27 12.78 17.70
N PHE A 8 8.96 12.66 17.90
CA PHE A 8 8.01 13.60 17.31
C PHE A 8 8.24 15.01 17.87
N GLN A 9 8.49 15.97 16.98
CA GLN A 9 8.75 17.38 17.31
C GLN A 9 9.87 17.55 18.37
N GLY A 10 10.85 16.65 18.37
CA GLY A 10 12.01 16.71 19.27
C GLY A 10 11.72 16.38 20.75
N GLN A 11 10.51 15.99 21.12
CA GLN A 11 10.16 15.62 22.50
C GLN A 11 10.72 14.24 22.86
N SER A 12 11.60 14.18 23.87
CA SER A 12 12.11 12.91 24.41
C SER A 12 11.38 12.55 25.71
N PHE A 13 10.71 11.39 25.73
CA PHE A 13 9.97 10.88 26.89
C PHE A 13 10.81 10.88 28.17
N HIS A 14 11.97 10.20 28.17
CA HIS A 14 12.78 10.06 29.38
C HIS A 14 13.32 11.40 29.91
N LYS A 15 13.66 12.34 29.02
CA LYS A 15 14.13 13.68 29.41
C LYS A 15 12.98 14.47 30.07
N LEU A 16 11.83 14.53 29.41
CA LEU A 16 10.66 15.25 29.91
C LEU A 16 10.15 14.67 31.22
N ARG A 17 10.10 13.33 31.34
CA ARG A 17 9.72 12.63 32.58
C ARG A 17 10.66 12.97 33.72
N ARG A 18 11.98 12.89 33.50
CA ARG A 18 12.99 13.23 34.52
C ARG A 18 12.88 14.69 34.96
N ASP A 19 12.60 15.60 34.05
CA ASP A 19 12.40 17.02 34.34
C ASP A 19 11.16 17.26 35.19
N CYS A 20 10.05 16.57 34.88
CA CYS A 20 8.80 16.64 35.65
C CYS A 20 8.98 16.09 37.07
N LEU A 21 9.62 14.92 37.20
CA LEU A 21 9.93 14.31 38.49
C LEU A 21 10.81 15.21 39.37
N ARG A 22 11.88 15.81 38.79
CA ARG A 22 12.74 16.75 39.51
C ARG A 22 12.01 18.00 40.01
N ARG A 23 10.99 18.45 39.27
CA ARG A 23 10.20 19.64 39.62
C ARG A 23 9.01 19.34 40.53
N GLY A 24 8.71 18.06 40.80
CA GLY A 24 7.49 17.66 41.51
C GLY A 24 6.21 18.09 40.78
N ALA A 25 6.24 18.18 39.45
CA ALA A 25 5.15 18.71 38.63
C ALA A 25 4.68 17.68 37.61
N PHE A 26 3.40 17.66 37.29
CA PHE A 26 2.87 16.83 36.21
C PHE A 26 3.15 17.45 34.84
N PHE A 27 3.47 16.60 33.87
CA PHE A 27 3.67 17.02 32.50
C PHE A 27 2.40 17.67 31.94
N LYS A 28 2.59 18.82 31.29
CA LYS A 28 1.57 19.52 30.51
C LYS A 28 2.14 19.63 29.11
N ASP A 29 1.53 18.94 28.16
CA ASP A 29 2.04 18.88 26.80
C ASP A 29 1.88 20.23 26.09
N PRO A 30 2.99 20.92 25.74
CA PRO A 30 2.91 22.20 25.05
C PRO A 30 2.50 22.04 23.58
N LEU A 31 2.72 20.86 22.98
CA LEU A 31 2.43 20.61 21.57
C LEU A 31 1.02 20.07 21.32
N PHE A 32 0.31 19.67 22.38
CA PHE A 32 -1.06 19.19 22.31
C PHE A 32 -1.82 19.64 23.57
N PRO A 33 -2.08 20.96 23.70
CA PRO A 33 -2.63 21.52 24.93
C PRO A 33 -4.07 21.07 25.16
N ALA A 34 -4.48 20.96 26.42
CA ALA A 34 -5.84 20.60 26.83
C ALA A 34 -6.85 21.75 26.55
N THR A 35 -7.11 22.01 25.26
CA THR A 35 -7.94 23.11 24.75
C THR A 35 -8.83 22.63 23.62
N ALA A 36 -9.78 23.46 23.19
CA ALA A 36 -10.67 23.16 22.07
C ALA A 36 -9.92 22.87 20.75
N GLN A 37 -8.76 23.51 20.52
CA GLN A 37 -7.97 23.36 19.29
C GLN A 37 -7.43 21.94 19.11
N SER A 38 -7.17 21.22 20.21
CA SER A 38 -6.71 19.83 20.16
C SER A 38 -7.85 18.84 19.89
N LEU A 39 -9.11 19.28 20.05
CA LEU A 39 -10.29 18.47 19.80
C LEU A 39 -10.78 18.63 18.38
N PHE A 40 -11.09 19.87 18.00
CA PHE A 40 -11.85 20.20 16.79
C PHE A 40 -11.30 21.47 16.14
N TYR A 41 -11.30 21.49 14.81
CA TYR A 41 -10.97 22.64 13.95
C TYR A 41 -12.16 23.12 13.12
N LYS A 42 -13.19 22.28 12.90
CA LYS A 42 -14.44 22.65 12.20
C LYS A 42 -15.60 22.82 13.17
N ARG A 43 -15.84 21.87 14.08
CA ARG A 43 -16.98 21.91 15.01
C ARG A 43 -16.61 22.49 16.37
N LYS A 44 -17.63 22.93 17.12
CA LYS A 44 -17.44 23.36 18.51
C LYS A 44 -17.44 22.15 19.46
N PRO A 45 -16.65 22.15 20.54
CA PRO A 45 -16.75 21.12 21.57
C PRO A 45 -18.16 21.07 22.20
N PRO A 46 -18.65 19.89 22.61
CA PRO A 46 -19.88 19.77 23.38
C PRO A 46 -19.84 20.64 24.65
N PRO A 47 -20.97 21.22 25.08
CA PRO A 47 -21.05 21.99 26.31
C PRO A 47 -20.70 21.12 27.53
N GLY A 48 -20.02 21.69 28.52
CA GLY A 48 -19.64 20.97 29.75
C GLY A 48 -18.45 20.01 29.60
N LEU A 49 -17.81 19.93 28.42
CA LEU A 49 -16.61 19.13 28.21
C LEU A 49 -15.43 19.67 29.02
N THR A 50 -14.77 18.80 29.79
CA THR A 50 -13.59 19.14 30.60
C THR A 50 -12.43 18.19 30.31
N TRP A 51 -11.21 18.63 30.57
CA TRP A 51 -10.03 17.78 30.48
C TRP A 51 -9.62 17.30 31.87
N LYS A 52 -9.61 15.98 32.09
CA LYS A 52 -9.28 15.37 33.40
C LYS A 52 -8.22 14.28 33.23
N ARG A 53 -7.36 14.12 34.23
CA ARG A 53 -6.42 12.99 34.32
C ARG A 53 -7.15 11.74 34.85
N PRO A 54 -6.65 10.52 34.58
CA PRO A 54 -7.25 9.29 35.09
C PRO A 54 -7.49 9.27 36.60
N ARG A 55 -6.59 9.84 37.40
CA ARG A 55 -6.75 9.98 38.86
C ARG A 55 -7.93 10.88 39.30
N GLU A 56 -8.40 11.75 38.42
CA GLU A 56 -9.57 12.61 38.64
C GLU A 56 -10.87 11.94 38.15
N ILE A 57 -10.77 10.84 37.40
CA ILE A 57 -11.89 10.09 36.82
C ILE A 57 -12.21 8.86 37.67
N CYS A 58 -11.20 8.13 38.13
CA CYS A 58 -11.36 6.95 38.99
C CYS A 58 -10.29 6.86 40.08
N LYS A 59 -10.59 6.11 41.16
CA LYS A 59 -9.74 6.03 42.36
C LYS A 59 -8.41 5.29 42.13
N ASP A 60 -8.40 4.30 41.24
CA ASP A 60 -7.26 3.39 41.06
C ASP A 60 -6.97 3.15 39.57
N PRO A 61 -6.53 4.19 38.83
CA PRO A 61 -6.28 4.08 37.40
C PRO A 61 -5.12 3.13 37.12
N ARG A 62 -5.22 2.44 36.00
CA ARG A 62 -4.22 1.54 35.45
C ARG A 62 -4.05 1.81 33.97
N LEU A 63 -2.83 1.60 33.49
CA LEU A 63 -2.53 1.56 32.08
C LEU A 63 -3.06 0.25 31.53
N PHE A 64 -2.78 -0.86 32.22
CA PHE A 64 -3.32 -2.20 31.92
C PHE A 64 -3.89 -2.87 33.17
N VAL A 65 -5.02 -3.57 33.03
CA VAL A 65 -5.60 -4.36 34.12
C VAL A 65 -5.30 -5.84 33.96
N ASP A 66 -5.69 -6.44 32.83
CA ASP A 66 -5.52 -7.88 32.54
C ASP A 66 -4.74 -8.10 31.23
N GLY A 67 -3.76 -7.22 30.97
CA GLY A 67 -3.04 -7.14 29.70
C GLY A 67 -3.86 -6.43 28.62
N ILE A 68 -3.40 -6.50 27.37
CA ILE A 68 -4.11 -5.92 26.23
C ILE A 68 -5.21 -6.87 25.79
N SER A 69 -6.43 -6.35 25.74
CA SER A 69 -7.58 -7.06 25.20
C SER A 69 -8.29 -6.24 24.13
N THR A 70 -8.98 -6.94 23.24
CA THR A 70 -9.89 -6.32 22.30
C THR A 70 -11.00 -5.55 23.02
N ARG A 71 -11.40 -5.98 24.23
CA ARG A 71 -12.39 -5.34 25.12
C ARG A 71 -12.01 -3.94 25.61
N ASP A 72 -10.76 -3.55 25.45
CA ASP A 72 -10.29 -2.25 25.93
C ASP A 72 -10.56 -1.14 24.92
N LEU A 73 -11.11 -1.51 23.75
CA LEU A 73 -11.31 -0.66 22.59
C LEU A 73 -12.79 -0.58 22.26
N HIS A 74 -13.43 0.46 22.78
CA HIS A 74 -14.75 0.89 22.36
C HIS A 74 -14.63 2.27 21.72
N GLN A 75 -15.22 2.44 20.54
CA GLN A 75 -15.29 3.74 19.89
C GLN A 75 -16.10 4.73 20.72
N GLY A 76 -15.63 5.97 20.81
CA GLY A 76 -16.38 7.07 21.40
C GLY A 76 -17.21 7.84 20.37
N SER A 77 -17.39 9.14 20.57
CA SER A 77 -18.23 9.98 19.71
C SER A 77 -17.59 10.41 18.38
N LEU A 78 -16.44 9.84 18.00
CA LEU A 78 -15.64 10.24 16.84
C LEU A 78 -15.78 9.18 15.74
N GLY A 79 -15.91 9.58 14.48
CA GLY A 79 -15.98 8.69 13.31
C GLY A 79 -14.64 8.04 12.93
N ASN A 80 -13.97 7.38 13.88
CA ASN A 80 -12.64 6.77 13.72
C ASN A 80 -12.65 5.23 13.84
N CYS A 81 -13.78 4.58 13.51
CA CYS A 81 -13.94 3.13 13.51
C CYS A 81 -12.79 2.38 12.81
N TRP A 82 -12.29 2.93 11.70
CA TRP A 82 -11.16 2.40 10.93
C TRP A 82 -9.89 2.20 11.77
N MET A 83 -9.62 3.10 12.71
CA MET A 83 -8.50 3.04 13.63
C MET A 83 -8.78 2.03 14.74
N VAL A 84 -9.96 2.10 15.37
CA VAL A 84 -10.32 1.24 16.50
C VAL A 84 -10.39 -0.24 16.06
N ALA A 85 -10.89 -0.52 14.86
CA ALA A 85 -10.87 -1.85 14.25
C ALA A 85 -9.44 -2.38 14.06
N ALA A 86 -8.53 -1.55 13.53
CA ALA A 86 -7.15 -1.91 13.34
C ALA A 86 -6.42 -2.21 14.67
N ILE A 87 -6.62 -1.38 15.69
CA ILE A 87 -6.05 -1.62 17.03
C ILE A 87 -6.68 -2.86 17.65
N SER A 88 -7.97 -3.12 17.42
CA SER A 88 -8.63 -4.33 17.93
C SER A 88 -8.07 -5.60 17.30
N CYS A 89 -7.82 -5.59 15.98
CA CYS A 89 -7.10 -6.68 15.32
C CYS A 89 -5.72 -6.88 15.92
N LEU A 90 -4.98 -5.77 16.12
CA LEU A 90 -3.68 -5.82 16.77
C LEU A 90 -3.84 -6.50 18.14
N ALA A 91 -4.68 -5.97 19.04
CA ALA A 91 -4.99 -6.47 20.38
C ALA A 91 -5.51 -7.92 20.44
N SER A 92 -5.92 -8.52 19.32
CA SER A 92 -6.33 -9.92 19.26
C SER A 92 -5.18 -10.92 19.09
N GLU A 93 -4.00 -10.45 18.68
CA GLU A 93 -2.83 -11.30 18.43
C GLU A 93 -1.67 -10.99 19.40
N PRO A 94 -1.59 -11.71 20.54
CA PRO A 94 -0.55 -11.52 21.55
C PRO A 94 0.85 -11.50 21.03
N SER A 95 1.16 -12.29 20.01
CA SER A 95 2.51 -12.33 19.45
C SER A 95 2.94 -11.03 18.78
N LEU A 96 2.03 -10.11 18.42
CA LEU A 96 2.39 -8.87 17.72
C LEU A 96 2.68 -7.72 18.67
N TRP A 97 1.99 -7.69 19.81
CA TRP A 97 2.30 -6.83 20.95
C TRP A 97 3.13 -7.54 22.04
N LYS A 98 3.54 -8.80 21.84
CA LYS A 98 4.58 -9.53 22.61
C LYS A 98 5.80 -9.98 21.79
N LYS A 99 5.86 -9.77 20.47
CA LYS A 99 7.15 -9.56 19.76
C LYS A 99 7.92 -8.35 20.34
N VAL A 100 7.16 -7.57 21.09
CA VAL A 100 7.47 -6.51 22.03
C VAL A 100 7.87 -7.01 23.44
N MET A 101 7.79 -8.29 23.81
CA MET A 101 8.11 -8.76 25.19
C MET A 101 8.54 -10.23 25.39
N TYR A 102 8.60 -11.11 24.38
CA TYR A 102 9.08 -12.50 24.60
C TYR A 102 9.90 -13.06 23.44
N LEU A 103 11.22 -12.90 23.52
CA LEU A 103 12.16 -13.87 23.00
C LEU A 103 13.22 -14.16 24.06
N CYS A 104 12.76 -14.55 25.25
CA CYS A 104 13.61 -15.20 26.23
C CYS A 104 12.77 -15.95 27.27
N SER A 105 12.54 -17.25 27.06
CA SER A 105 12.46 -18.19 28.20
C SER A 105 12.53 -19.68 27.86
N SER A 106 12.70 -20.15 26.61
CA SER A 106 12.65 -21.62 26.42
C SER A 106 13.48 -22.28 25.32
N LEU A 107 14.24 -21.58 24.48
CA LEU A 107 15.15 -22.26 23.53
C LEU A 107 16.45 -21.46 23.32
N CYS A 108 17.42 -21.65 24.20
CA CYS A 108 18.83 -21.35 23.90
C CYS A 108 19.61 -22.67 23.74
N PRO A 109 20.12 -23.01 22.55
CA PRO A 109 21.25 -23.92 22.42
C PRO A 109 22.48 -23.29 23.10
N PRO A 110 23.40 -24.07 23.70
CA PRO A 110 24.46 -23.59 24.59
C PRO A 110 25.61 -22.80 23.91
N PHE A 111 25.42 -22.22 22.72
CA PHE A 111 26.51 -21.67 21.91
C PHE A 111 26.48 -20.15 21.64
N PHE A 112 25.52 -19.38 22.17
CA PHE A 112 25.50 -17.92 21.98
C PHE A 112 26.11 -17.16 23.17
N THR A 113 27.08 -16.28 22.90
CA THR A 113 27.70 -15.40 23.89
C THR A 113 26.76 -14.28 24.33
N ALA A 114 26.86 -13.86 25.60
CA ALA A 114 25.96 -12.87 26.22
C ALA A 114 25.88 -11.51 25.50
N SER A 115 26.93 -11.12 24.75
CA SER A 115 26.96 -9.87 23.98
C SER A 115 26.05 -9.87 22.75
N SER A 116 25.92 -11.03 22.07
CA SER A 116 25.04 -11.19 20.89
C SER A 116 23.56 -11.24 21.29
N PHE A 117 23.28 -11.70 22.50
CA PHE A 117 21.95 -11.74 23.10
C PHE A 117 21.41 -10.35 23.45
N MET A 118 22.24 -9.47 24.04
CA MET A 118 21.85 -8.08 24.34
C MET A 118 21.54 -7.27 23.07
N ALA A 119 22.35 -7.41 22.01
CA ALA A 119 22.11 -6.71 20.74
C ALA A 119 20.77 -7.12 20.09
N SER A 120 20.39 -8.40 20.16
CA SER A 120 19.12 -8.91 19.61
C SER A 120 17.90 -8.45 20.44
N SER A 121 18.03 -8.32 21.76
CA SER A 121 16.98 -7.79 22.64
C SER A 121 16.71 -6.28 22.44
N GLN A 122 17.74 -5.48 22.17
CA GLN A 122 17.62 -4.06 21.85
C GLN A 122 17.01 -3.81 20.46
N LEU A 123 17.23 -4.71 19.50
CA LEU A 123 16.68 -4.61 18.15
C LEU A 123 15.15 -4.80 18.12
N LEU A 124 14.62 -5.76 18.89
CA LEU A 124 13.18 -6.05 18.99
C LEU A 124 12.40 -5.04 19.87
N SER A 125 13.11 -4.30 20.74
CA SER A 125 12.54 -3.23 21.58
C SER A 125 12.17 -1.96 20.79
N SER A 126 12.70 -1.78 19.57
CA SER A 126 12.54 -0.54 18.80
C SER A 126 11.17 -0.36 18.11
N SER A 127 10.51 -1.46 17.72
CA SER A 127 9.30 -1.45 16.87
C SER A 127 7.96 -1.60 17.65
N GLN A 128 7.95 -1.24 18.92
CA GLN A 128 6.80 -1.44 19.83
C GLN A 128 5.88 -0.22 19.87
N VAL A 129 4.57 -0.41 19.70
CA VAL A 129 3.58 0.69 19.80
C VAL A 129 3.49 1.26 21.21
N ILE A 130 3.56 0.42 22.24
CA ILE A 130 3.59 0.83 23.66
C ILE A 130 4.93 0.38 24.26
N PRO A 131 5.99 1.19 24.13
CA PRO A 131 7.30 0.86 24.69
C PRO A 131 7.29 0.94 26.22
N ASP A 132 8.12 0.13 26.88
CA ASP A 132 8.42 0.24 28.32
C ASP A 132 7.18 0.41 29.22
N HIS A 133 6.10 -0.31 28.91
CA HIS A 133 4.79 -0.08 29.54
C HIS A 133 4.81 -0.13 31.08
N VAL A 134 5.68 -0.96 31.66
CA VAL A 134 5.90 -1.07 33.10
C VAL A 134 6.40 0.25 33.71
N ASP A 135 7.28 0.97 33.01
CA ASP A 135 7.85 2.24 33.47
C ASP A 135 6.85 3.41 33.40
N GLN A 136 5.76 3.22 32.66
CA GLN A 136 4.69 4.19 32.47
C GLN A 136 3.47 3.93 33.37
N GLU A 137 3.36 2.72 33.95
CA GLU A 137 2.20 2.31 34.74
C GLU A 137 2.03 3.15 36.03
N TRP A 138 0.77 3.38 36.41
CA TRP A 138 0.43 3.96 37.69
C TRP A 138 0.68 2.93 38.80
N ASN A 139 1.88 2.94 39.36
CA ASN A 139 2.26 2.03 40.44
C ASN A 139 1.83 2.58 41.81
N PRO A 140 0.91 1.92 42.55
CA PRO A 140 0.51 2.36 43.88
C PRO A 140 1.62 2.31 44.93
N LYS A 141 2.63 1.44 44.71
CA LYS A 141 3.80 1.30 45.61
C LYS A 141 4.85 2.38 45.37
N HIS A 142 4.87 2.98 44.17
CA HIS A 142 5.82 4.01 43.76
C HIS A 142 5.09 5.23 43.17
N PRO A 143 4.20 5.90 43.93
CA PRO A 143 3.44 7.05 43.43
C PRO A 143 4.32 8.22 43.01
N GLU A 144 5.54 8.33 43.55
CA GLU A 144 6.57 9.31 43.21
C GLU A 144 7.08 9.16 41.77
N MET A 145 6.93 7.99 41.15
CA MET A 145 7.37 7.72 39.78
C MET A 145 6.38 8.22 38.71
N TYR A 146 5.18 8.60 39.13
CA TYR A 146 4.13 9.12 38.26
C TYR A 146 4.32 10.63 37.99
N ALA A 147 4.52 10.97 36.73
CA ALA A 147 4.69 12.36 36.26
C ALA A 147 3.60 12.80 35.26
N GLY A 148 2.51 12.04 35.10
CA GLY A 148 1.42 12.38 34.18
C GLY A 148 1.84 12.46 32.72
N ILE A 149 2.80 11.62 32.30
CA ILE A 149 3.43 11.59 30.98
C ILE A 149 3.51 10.15 30.47
N PHE A 150 3.18 9.96 29.20
CA PHE A 150 3.16 8.68 28.50
C PHE A 150 3.76 8.85 27.10
N HIS A 151 4.15 7.75 26.46
CA HIS A 151 4.55 7.77 25.05
C HIS A 151 4.17 6.49 24.30
N PHE A 152 3.95 6.67 23.00
CA PHE A 152 3.53 5.64 22.05
C PHE A 152 4.33 5.79 20.77
N ARG A 153 4.57 4.68 20.05
CA ARG A 153 5.26 4.70 18.77
C ARG A 153 4.33 4.38 17.62
N PHE A 154 4.46 5.12 16.54
CA PHE A 154 3.72 4.90 15.30
C PHE A 154 4.69 4.84 14.13
N TRP A 155 4.47 3.90 13.22
CA TRP A 155 5.23 3.81 12.00
C TRP A 155 4.76 4.89 11.02
N ARG A 156 5.67 5.71 10.53
CA ARG A 156 5.42 6.77 9.54
C ARG A 156 6.49 6.71 8.46
N LEU A 157 6.04 6.42 7.24
CA LEU A 157 6.85 6.46 6.02
C LEU A 157 8.23 5.78 6.21
N GLY A 158 8.24 4.55 6.73
CA GLY A 158 9.47 3.76 6.88
C GLY A 158 10.20 3.91 8.22
N ARG A 159 9.70 4.74 9.14
CA ARG A 159 10.36 5.07 10.42
C ARG A 159 9.39 5.02 11.59
N TRP A 160 9.86 4.58 12.74
CA TRP A 160 9.07 4.67 13.98
C TRP A 160 9.17 6.06 14.58
N MET A 161 8.03 6.66 14.92
CA MET A 161 7.90 7.97 15.53
C MET A 161 7.44 7.81 16.98
N ASP A 162 8.26 8.25 17.94
CA ASP A 162 7.92 8.30 19.37
C ASP A 162 7.13 9.57 19.67
N VAL A 163 5.90 9.40 20.17
CA VAL A 163 4.95 10.48 20.45
C VAL A 163 4.66 10.50 21.93
N VAL A 164 5.12 11.56 22.60
CA VAL A 164 4.89 11.81 24.02
C VAL A 164 3.54 12.53 24.19
N VAL A 165 2.77 12.17 25.20
CA VAL A 165 1.53 12.86 25.61
C VAL A 165 1.45 12.98 27.12
N ASP A 166 0.74 14.00 27.61
CA ASP A 166 0.23 13.96 28.98
C ASP A 166 -1.05 13.10 29.08
N ASP A 167 -1.52 12.80 30.29
CA ASP A 167 -2.70 11.97 30.50
C ASP A 167 -4.01 12.73 30.69
N ARG A 168 -4.10 14.03 30.37
CA ARG A 168 -5.38 14.73 30.38
C ARG A 168 -6.27 14.22 29.25
N LEU A 169 -7.45 13.70 29.54
CA LEU A 169 -8.40 13.16 28.57
C LEU A 169 -9.68 14.00 28.53
N PRO A 170 -10.35 14.12 27.37
CA PRO A 170 -11.63 14.82 27.26
C PRO A 170 -12.77 14.01 27.89
N VAL A 171 -13.47 14.61 28.85
CA VAL A 171 -14.53 14.00 29.65
C VAL A 171 -15.81 14.84 29.55
N SER A 172 -16.94 14.19 29.27
CA SER A 172 -18.26 14.81 29.22
C SER A 172 -18.68 15.35 30.60
N SER A 173 -19.78 16.12 30.63
CA SER A 173 -20.42 16.57 31.86
C SER A 173 -20.74 15.42 32.82
N ASP A 174 -21.05 14.24 32.27
CA ASP A 174 -21.46 13.06 33.02
C ASP A 174 -20.26 12.24 33.55
N GLY A 175 -19.04 12.72 33.36
CA GLY A 175 -17.83 12.04 33.84
C GLY A 175 -17.35 10.89 32.95
N VAL A 176 -17.90 10.75 31.74
CA VAL A 176 -17.54 9.69 30.78
C VAL A 176 -16.53 10.21 29.76
N LEU A 177 -15.55 9.39 29.38
CA LEU A 177 -14.62 9.71 28.29
C LEU A 177 -15.38 9.96 26.99
N LEU A 178 -15.06 11.05 26.29
CA LEU A 178 -15.73 11.42 25.03
C LEU A 178 -15.34 10.49 23.87
N PHE A 179 -14.08 10.05 23.85
CA PHE A 179 -13.50 9.26 22.77
C PHE A 179 -13.26 7.80 23.20
N CYS A 180 -12.23 7.13 22.67
CA CYS A 180 -11.99 5.72 22.90
C CYS A 180 -11.84 5.38 24.40
N ARG A 181 -12.44 4.26 24.81
CA ARG A 181 -12.46 3.81 26.21
C ARG A 181 -12.49 2.29 26.34
N SER A 182 -12.00 1.79 27.48
CA SER A 182 -12.12 0.38 27.87
C SER A 182 -13.50 0.09 28.46
N ALA A 183 -13.98 -1.15 28.28
CA ALA A 183 -15.11 -1.67 29.07
C ALA A 183 -14.76 -1.75 30.57
N THR A 184 -13.47 -1.83 30.90
CA THR A 184 -12.95 -1.76 32.26
C THR A 184 -12.73 -0.29 32.65
N PRO A 185 -13.54 0.31 33.54
CA PRO A 185 -13.53 1.77 33.78
C PRO A 185 -12.24 2.35 34.37
N ARG A 186 -11.33 1.50 34.83
CA ARG A 186 -10.06 1.84 35.46
C ARG A 186 -8.86 1.67 34.53
N GLU A 187 -9.07 1.35 33.26
CA GLU A 187 -8.03 1.07 32.27
C GLU A 187 -8.00 2.15 31.16
N PHE A 188 -6.81 2.68 30.86
CA PHE A 188 -6.68 3.92 30.07
C PHE A 188 -5.72 3.87 28.88
N TRP A 189 -5.06 2.73 28.59
CA TRP A 189 -4.08 2.67 27.49
C TRP A 189 -4.69 3.02 26.12
N SER A 190 -5.92 2.58 25.84
CA SER A 190 -6.59 2.82 24.56
C SER A 190 -6.92 4.30 24.34
N ALA A 191 -7.42 4.97 25.37
CA ALA A 191 -7.70 6.41 25.37
C ALA A 191 -6.42 7.24 25.15
N LEU A 192 -5.32 6.85 25.80
CA LEU A 192 -4.02 7.53 25.66
C LEU A 192 -3.35 7.26 24.31
N LEU A 193 -3.47 6.03 23.78
CA LEU A 193 -3.01 5.68 22.44
C LEU A 193 -3.73 6.51 21.38
N GLU A 194 -5.05 6.63 21.50
CA GLU A 194 -5.86 7.48 20.63
C GLU A 194 -5.45 8.95 20.71
N LYS A 195 -5.21 9.46 21.92
CA LYS A 195 -4.69 10.82 22.12
C LYS A 195 -3.35 11.04 21.42
N ALA A 196 -2.42 10.11 21.54
CA ALA A 196 -1.12 10.21 20.90
C ALA A 196 -1.23 10.18 19.37
N TYR A 197 -2.14 9.36 18.84
CA TYR A 197 -2.43 9.34 17.41
C TYR A 197 -3.12 10.62 16.95
N ALA A 198 -4.07 11.17 17.72
CA ALA A 198 -4.70 12.47 17.46
C ALA A 198 -3.66 13.59 17.41
N LYS A 199 -2.73 13.63 18.37
CA LYS A 199 -1.60 14.55 18.38
C LYS A 199 -0.74 14.44 17.13
N LEU A 200 -0.40 13.21 16.72
CA LEU A 200 0.39 12.97 15.51
C LEU A 200 -0.30 13.48 14.24
N ASN A 201 -1.63 13.47 14.22
CA ASN A 201 -2.45 13.98 13.10
C ASN A 201 -2.99 15.40 13.34
N GLY A 202 -2.55 16.10 14.39
CA GLY A 202 -2.88 17.50 14.70
C GLY A 202 -4.00 17.71 15.73
N CYS A 203 -5.10 16.96 15.68
CA CYS A 203 -6.24 17.04 16.61
C CYS A 203 -7.10 15.76 16.52
N TYR A 204 -8.07 15.59 17.44
CA TYR A 204 -8.99 14.45 17.40
C TYR A 204 -9.84 14.43 16.12
N GLU A 205 -10.42 15.57 15.72
CA GLU A 205 -11.24 15.66 14.50
C GLU A 205 -10.49 15.27 13.22
N ALA A 206 -9.16 15.36 13.21
CA ALA A 206 -8.37 14.93 12.06
C ALA A 206 -8.40 13.40 11.84
N LEU A 207 -8.85 12.63 12.84
CA LEU A 207 -9.00 11.17 12.76
C LEU A 207 -10.34 10.72 12.17
N GLU A 208 -11.30 11.62 11.93
CA GLU A 208 -12.57 11.24 11.30
C GLU A 208 -12.38 10.90 9.83
N GLY A 209 -12.99 9.80 9.38
CA GLY A 209 -12.92 9.37 7.99
C GLY A 209 -11.49 9.02 7.55
N GLY A 210 -11.12 7.76 7.77
CA GLY A 210 -9.83 7.19 7.38
C GLY A 210 -9.96 5.74 6.93
N ASN A 211 -8.83 5.16 6.51
CA ASN A 211 -8.77 3.81 5.94
C ASN A 211 -8.07 2.84 6.90
N THR A 212 -8.67 1.66 7.14
CA THR A 212 -8.10 0.62 8.01
C THR A 212 -6.70 0.19 7.57
N THR A 213 -6.45 0.16 6.26
CA THR A 213 -5.15 -0.11 5.63
C THR A 213 -4.05 0.79 6.22
N GLU A 214 -4.36 2.07 6.38
CA GLU A 214 -3.44 3.10 6.85
C GLU A 214 -3.16 2.94 8.35
N ALA A 215 -4.20 2.67 9.14
CA ALA A 215 -4.06 2.39 10.58
C ALA A 215 -3.22 1.13 10.83
N LEU A 216 -3.51 0.03 10.11
CA LEU A 216 -2.76 -1.22 10.24
C LEU A 216 -1.26 -1.00 9.96
N ILE A 217 -0.92 -0.21 8.95
CA ILE A 217 0.47 0.14 8.65
C ILE A 217 1.07 0.99 9.78
N ASP A 218 0.36 2.01 10.26
CA ASP A 218 0.87 2.92 11.31
C ASP A 218 1.13 2.18 12.65
N PHE A 219 0.35 1.14 12.96
CA PHE A 219 0.54 0.37 14.19
C PHE A 219 1.51 -0.81 14.06
N THR A 220 1.94 -1.16 12.84
CA THR A 220 2.72 -2.39 12.65
C THR A 220 3.98 -2.25 11.80
N GLY A 221 4.07 -1.22 10.95
CA GLY A 221 5.08 -1.14 9.89
C GLY A 221 4.94 -2.22 8.81
N GLY A 222 3.86 -3.02 8.84
CA GLY A 222 3.58 -4.07 7.88
C GLY A 222 3.19 -3.55 6.50
N VAL A 223 2.72 -4.48 5.66
CA VAL A 223 2.19 -4.18 4.33
C VAL A 223 0.76 -4.65 4.24
N SER A 224 -0.14 -3.75 3.83
CA SER A 224 -1.56 -4.01 3.70
C SER A 224 -1.93 -4.24 2.23
N GLU A 225 -2.65 -5.33 1.99
CA GLU A 225 -3.19 -5.71 0.68
C GLU A 225 -4.72 -5.66 0.75
N PRO A 226 -5.38 -4.80 -0.05
CA PRO A 226 -6.82 -4.87 -0.22
C PRO A 226 -7.19 -6.06 -1.11
N LEU A 227 -8.13 -6.87 -0.66
CA LEU A 227 -8.75 -7.97 -1.38
C LEU A 227 -10.20 -7.54 -1.70
N SER A 228 -10.45 -7.21 -2.98
CA SER A 228 -11.80 -6.89 -3.44
C SER A 228 -12.63 -8.18 -3.55
N LEU A 229 -13.84 -8.16 -3.00
CA LEU A 229 -14.75 -9.30 -3.06
C LEU A 229 -15.66 -9.19 -4.28
N ASP A 230 -15.53 -10.13 -5.22
CA ASP A 230 -16.53 -10.34 -6.26
C ASP A 230 -17.69 -11.16 -5.66
N ARG A 231 -18.67 -10.45 -5.09
CA ARG A 231 -19.81 -11.05 -4.37
C ARG A 231 -20.63 -11.99 -5.24
N GLU A 232 -20.78 -11.66 -6.53
CA GLU A 232 -21.48 -12.52 -7.49
C GLU A 232 -20.68 -13.80 -7.72
N ALA A 233 -19.39 -13.71 -8.04
CA ALA A 233 -18.60 -14.92 -8.26
C ALA A 233 -18.44 -15.77 -6.98
N LEU A 234 -18.34 -15.16 -5.80
CA LEU A 234 -18.23 -15.87 -4.52
C LEU A 234 -19.53 -16.53 -4.09
N SER A 235 -20.69 -15.97 -4.45
CA SER A 235 -21.99 -16.61 -4.19
C SER A 235 -22.29 -17.75 -5.17
N LEU A 236 -21.99 -17.57 -6.46
CA LEU A 236 -22.24 -18.61 -7.48
C LEU A 236 -21.23 -19.76 -7.44
N HIS A 237 -19.93 -19.49 -7.23
CA HIS A 237 -18.87 -20.49 -7.39
C HIS A 237 -18.29 -20.96 -6.05
N ARG A 238 -18.77 -22.12 -5.60
CA ARG A 238 -18.30 -22.77 -4.35
C ARG A 238 -16.78 -22.95 -4.29
N ASP A 239 -16.13 -23.24 -5.41
CA ASP A 239 -14.67 -23.43 -5.45
C ASP A 239 -13.90 -22.13 -5.23
N ARG A 240 -14.37 -21.02 -5.81
CA ARG A 240 -13.77 -19.68 -5.59
C ARG A 240 -13.92 -19.26 -4.14
N ARG A 241 -15.12 -19.45 -3.56
CA ARG A 241 -15.38 -19.20 -2.14
C ARG A 241 -14.48 -20.04 -1.24
N ARG A 242 -14.30 -21.32 -1.54
CA ARG A 242 -13.38 -22.19 -0.78
C ARG A 242 -11.93 -21.74 -0.88
N ALA A 243 -11.46 -21.35 -2.06
CA ALA A 243 -10.10 -20.83 -2.26
C ALA A 243 -9.89 -19.52 -1.49
N PHE A 244 -10.89 -18.64 -1.47
CA PHE A 244 -10.85 -17.40 -0.70
C PHE A 244 -10.80 -17.66 0.81
N PHE A 245 -11.62 -18.58 1.32
CA PHE A 245 -11.54 -19.01 2.72
C PHE A 245 -10.14 -19.53 3.08
N GLN A 246 -9.56 -20.38 2.23
CA GLN A 246 -8.21 -20.92 2.45
C GLN A 246 -7.15 -19.81 2.48
N THR A 247 -7.31 -18.78 1.65
CA THR A 247 -6.42 -17.62 1.63
C THR A 247 -6.51 -16.84 2.94
N LEU A 248 -7.72 -16.56 3.43
CA LEU A 248 -7.91 -15.88 4.72
C LEU A 248 -7.45 -16.72 5.91
N ALA A 249 -7.76 -18.02 5.92
CA ALA A 249 -7.32 -18.94 6.96
C ALA A 249 -5.79 -18.98 7.01
N LYS A 250 -5.11 -19.09 5.86
CA LYS A 250 -3.65 -19.07 5.80
C LYS A 250 -3.07 -17.73 6.25
N ALA A 251 -3.69 -16.61 5.87
CA ALA A 251 -3.27 -15.30 6.35
C ALA A 251 -3.38 -15.18 7.88
N HIS A 252 -4.49 -15.65 8.45
CA HIS A 252 -4.72 -15.67 9.91
C HIS A 252 -3.74 -16.61 10.63
N GLU A 253 -3.48 -17.80 10.10
CA GLU A 253 -2.47 -18.75 10.61
C GLU A 253 -1.07 -18.13 10.61
N CYS A 254 -0.73 -17.37 9.56
CA CYS A 254 0.50 -16.58 9.47
C CYS A 254 0.48 -15.28 10.30
N LYS A 255 -0.48 -15.12 11.21
CA LYS A 255 -0.59 -13.96 12.13
C LYS A 255 -0.77 -12.62 11.42
N ALA A 256 -1.34 -12.62 10.21
CA ALA A 256 -1.73 -11.38 9.55
C ALA A 256 -2.92 -10.73 10.26
N LEU A 257 -2.95 -9.40 10.30
CA LEU A 257 -4.09 -8.65 10.79
C LEU A 257 -5.10 -8.48 9.66
N ILE A 258 -6.36 -8.85 9.91
CA ILE A 258 -7.38 -8.86 8.87
C ILE A 258 -8.54 -7.97 9.31
N THR A 259 -8.89 -6.99 8.48
CA THR A 259 -10.06 -6.14 8.68
C THR A 259 -11.00 -6.26 7.47
N CYS A 260 -12.26 -5.95 7.65
CA CYS A 260 -13.23 -5.93 6.56
C CYS A 260 -14.25 -4.81 6.75
N SER A 261 -14.95 -4.46 5.69
CA SER A 261 -15.99 -3.43 5.72
C SER A 261 -17.08 -3.72 4.70
N ILE A 262 -18.22 -3.05 4.91
CA ILE A 262 -19.34 -3.05 3.97
C ILE A 262 -19.41 -1.65 3.37
N ARG A 263 -19.23 -1.54 2.06
CA ARG A 263 -19.32 -0.26 1.35
C ARG A 263 -20.79 0.19 1.28
N PRO A 264 -21.13 1.43 1.70
CA PRO A 264 -22.45 2.00 1.44
C PRO A 264 -22.73 2.09 -0.06
N ALA A 265 -23.98 1.92 -0.48
CA ALA A 265 -24.37 2.22 -1.85
C ALA A 265 -24.34 3.74 -2.11
N GLU A 266 -24.29 4.15 -3.38
CA GLU A 266 -24.31 5.57 -3.74
C GLU A 266 -25.54 6.28 -3.16
N GLY A 267 -25.33 7.34 -2.38
CA GLY A 267 -26.38 8.10 -1.71
C GLY A 267 -26.86 7.54 -0.37
N GLU A 268 -26.39 6.37 0.07
CA GLU A 268 -26.67 5.87 1.43
C GLU A 268 -25.82 6.60 2.49
N THR A 269 -26.37 6.75 3.69
CA THR A 269 -25.63 7.32 4.82
C THR A 269 -24.58 6.34 5.32
N VAL A 270 -23.36 6.85 5.53
CA VAL A 270 -22.27 6.15 6.22
C VAL A 270 -22.73 5.81 7.64
N GLU A 271 -22.32 4.66 8.17
CA GLU A 271 -22.70 4.15 9.49
C GLU A 271 -24.20 3.79 9.63
N SER A 272 -24.86 3.40 8.53
CA SER A 272 -26.22 2.85 8.55
C SER A 272 -26.26 1.38 8.98
N VAL A 273 -27.21 1.03 9.85
CA VAL A 273 -27.38 -0.34 10.39
C VAL A 273 -28.34 -1.13 9.50
N LEU A 274 -27.94 -2.35 9.14
CA LEU A 274 -28.74 -3.35 8.43
C LEU A 274 -29.71 -4.06 9.39
N ASP A 275 -30.77 -4.67 8.85
CA ASP A 275 -31.74 -5.46 9.62
C ASP A 275 -31.11 -6.61 10.40
N CYS A 276 -29.97 -7.13 9.91
CA CYS A 276 -29.19 -8.19 10.55
C CYS A 276 -28.17 -7.70 11.59
N GLY A 277 -28.16 -6.38 11.91
CA GLY A 277 -27.28 -5.76 12.90
C GLY A 277 -25.89 -5.33 12.38
N LEU A 278 -25.53 -5.68 11.14
CA LEU A 278 -24.28 -5.23 10.50
C LEU A 278 -24.37 -3.75 10.10
N VAL A 279 -23.24 -3.06 10.03
CA VAL A 279 -23.17 -1.62 9.80
C VAL A 279 -22.41 -1.33 8.50
N ARG A 280 -23.01 -0.51 7.62
CA ARG A 280 -22.38 -0.04 6.39
C ARG A 280 -21.45 1.14 6.66
N GLY A 281 -20.38 1.27 5.89
CA GLY A 281 -19.39 2.33 6.06
C GLY A 281 -18.58 2.20 7.36
N HIS A 282 -18.59 1.01 7.97
CA HIS A 282 -17.94 0.71 9.24
C HIS A 282 -16.88 -0.38 9.07
N ALA A 283 -15.80 -0.28 9.84
CA ALA A 283 -14.71 -1.24 9.82
C ALA A 283 -14.87 -2.30 10.91
N TYR A 284 -14.77 -3.57 10.52
CA TYR A 284 -14.77 -4.72 11.41
C TYR A 284 -13.40 -5.37 11.45
N GLY A 285 -13.03 -5.91 12.61
CA GLY A 285 -11.85 -6.76 12.76
C GLY A 285 -12.19 -8.24 12.62
N ILE A 286 -11.41 -9.01 11.86
CA ILE A 286 -11.50 -10.48 11.86
C ILE A 286 -10.52 -11.02 12.87
N THR A 287 -11.03 -11.66 13.93
CA THR A 287 -10.22 -12.15 15.06
C THR A 287 -9.97 -13.65 15.02
N ALA A 288 -10.76 -14.42 14.24
CA ALA A 288 -10.50 -15.84 14.00
C ALA A 288 -11.11 -16.32 12.68
N VAL A 289 -10.44 -17.27 12.02
CA VAL A 289 -10.96 -17.99 10.86
C VAL A 289 -10.89 -19.48 11.16
N ARG A 290 -12.02 -20.19 11.13
CA ARG A 290 -12.10 -21.59 11.58
C ARG A 290 -12.90 -22.47 10.64
N LYS A 291 -12.40 -23.68 10.47
CA LYS A 291 -13.11 -24.76 9.77
C LYS A 291 -13.59 -25.77 10.80
N MET A 292 -14.89 -26.06 10.79
CA MET A 292 -15.53 -26.96 11.74
C MET A 292 -16.14 -28.18 11.04
N ARG A 293 -16.41 -29.21 11.84
CA ARG A 293 -17.15 -30.41 11.43
C ARG A 293 -18.43 -30.44 12.25
N LEU A 294 -19.59 -30.48 11.60
CA LEU A 294 -20.83 -30.76 12.33
C LEU A 294 -20.91 -32.24 12.65
N ALA A 295 -21.40 -32.56 13.86
CA ALA A 295 -21.76 -33.91 14.24
C ALA A 295 -23.22 -34.15 13.86
N GLU A 296 -23.49 -35.10 12.96
CA GLU A 296 -24.88 -35.49 12.66
C GLU A 296 -25.48 -36.31 13.80
N LYS A 297 -26.74 -36.02 14.14
CA LYS A 297 -27.53 -36.82 15.09
C LYS A 297 -28.14 -38.09 14.44
N LEU A 298 -27.95 -38.36 13.14
CA LEU A 298 -28.42 -39.60 12.48
C LEU A 298 -27.47 -40.13 11.39
N PRO A 299 -27.08 -41.43 11.40
CA PRO A 299 -26.14 -42.02 10.45
C PRO A 299 -26.85 -42.65 9.23
N LYS A 300 -27.55 -41.87 8.40
CA LYS A 300 -28.23 -42.42 7.20
C LYS A 300 -27.80 -41.85 5.86
N THR A 301 -26.96 -40.82 5.83
CA THR A 301 -26.35 -40.32 4.59
C THR A 301 -24.94 -39.88 4.91
N GLY A 302 -23.94 -40.73 4.64
CA GLY A 302 -22.54 -40.59 5.10
C GLY A 302 -21.74 -39.41 4.54
N TRP A 303 -22.29 -38.19 4.53
CA TRP A 303 -21.62 -36.96 4.11
C TRP A 303 -21.41 -36.03 5.32
N MET A 304 -20.21 -36.05 5.88
CA MET A 304 -19.80 -35.07 6.90
C MET A 304 -19.80 -33.65 6.32
N SER A 305 -20.76 -32.82 6.73
CA SER A 305 -20.80 -31.40 6.36
C SER A 305 -19.73 -30.60 7.10
N ARG A 306 -18.94 -29.84 6.34
CA ARG A 306 -17.87 -28.96 6.84
C ARG A 306 -18.38 -27.53 6.84
N LEU A 307 -18.30 -26.86 7.98
CA LEU A 307 -18.71 -25.47 8.16
C LEU A 307 -17.47 -24.57 8.15
N PHE A 308 -17.59 -23.41 7.52
CA PHE A 308 -16.52 -22.43 7.40
C PHE A 308 -16.97 -21.16 8.11
N MET A 309 -16.28 -20.79 9.18
CA MET A 309 -16.72 -19.76 10.13
C MET A 309 -15.68 -18.66 10.25
N VAL A 310 -16.15 -17.43 10.40
CA VAL A 310 -15.32 -16.26 10.67
C VAL A 310 -15.81 -15.60 11.96
N ARG A 311 -14.88 -15.30 12.86
CA ARG A 311 -15.17 -14.50 14.06
C ARG A 311 -14.80 -13.06 13.78
N MET A 312 -15.75 -12.19 14.02
CA MET A 312 -15.67 -10.78 13.74
C MET A 312 -15.83 -9.97 15.01
N ARG A 313 -15.30 -8.75 14.98
CA ARG A 313 -15.40 -7.78 16.06
C ARG A 313 -15.89 -6.44 15.51
N ASN A 314 -16.94 -5.91 16.14
CA ASN A 314 -17.46 -4.57 15.97
C ASN A 314 -16.80 -3.60 16.99
N PRO A 315 -16.02 -2.60 16.53
CA PRO A 315 -15.45 -1.54 17.36
C PRO A 315 -16.41 -0.75 18.24
N TRP A 316 -17.69 -0.65 17.88
CA TRP A 316 -18.68 0.04 18.71
C TRP A 316 -18.96 -0.71 20.02
N GLY A 317 -18.74 -2.03 20.04
CA GLY A 317 -19.16 -2.88 21.15
C GLY A 317 -20.69 -2.82 21.38
N THR A 318 -21.45 -2.44 20.36
CA THR A 318 -22.91 -2.39 20.35
C THR A 318 -23.38 -2.86 18.98
N THR A 319 -24.64 -3.31 18.86
CA THR A 319 -25.23 -3.89 17.63
C THR A 319 -24.50 -5.15 17.15
N ASP A 320 -24.92 -6.29 17.70
CA ASP A 320 -24.40 -7.60 17.34
C ASP A 320 -25.17 -8.19 16.14
N TRP A 321 -24.47 -9.03 15.37
CA TRP A 321 -25.07 -9.85 14.31
C TRP A 321 -26.23 -10.69 14.87
N THR A 322 -27.39 -10.64 14.21
CA THR A 322 -28.60 -11.35 14.64
C THR A 322 -28.92 -12.59 13.78
N GLY A 323 -28.17 -12.83 12.71
CA GLY A 323 -28.39 -13.98 11.82
C GLY A 323 -27.86 -15.32 12.37
N ALA A 324 -27.64 -16.28 11.47
CA ALA A 324 -27.17 -17.62 11.81
C ALA A 324 -25.83 -17.55 12.58
N TRP A 325 -25.69 -18.38 13.62
CA TRP A 325 -24.52 -18.42 14.51
C TRP A 325 -24.27 -17.16 15.35
N SER A 326 -25.23 -16.23 15.40
CA SER A 326 -25.28 -15.18 16.43
C SER A 326 -25.25 -15.75 17.85
N GLN A 327 -24.95 -14.94 18.87
CA GLN A 327 -24.80 -15.44 20.25
C GLN A 327 -26.03 -16.20 20.77
N GLY A 328 -27.24 -15.79 20.37
CA GLY A 328 -28.51 -16.42 20.75
C GLY A 328 -29.07 -17.46 19.77
N SER A 329 -28.35 -17.77 18.68
CA SER A 329 -28.85 -18.62 17.60
C SER A 329 -29.00 -20.09 18.02
N GLN A 330 -30.05 -20.76 17.52
CA GLN A 330 -30.33 -22.17 17.87
C GLN A 330 -29.35 -23.14 17.19
N GLU A 331 -28.67 -22.69 16.14
CA GLU A 331 -27.68 -23.42 15.36
C GLU A 331 -26.51 -23.90 16.23
N TRP A 332 -26.18 -23.18 17.31
CA TRP A 332 -25.21 -23.63 18.32
C TRP A 332 -25.58 -24.95 18.99
N GLN A 333 -26.87 -25.33 19.02
CA GLN A 333 -27.33 -26.62 19.57
C GLN A 333 -26.98 -27.81 18.66
N GLN A 334 -26.65 -27.56 17.40
CA GLN A 334 -26.24 -28.57 16.44
C GLN A 334 -24.75 -28.99 16.64
N MET A 335 -24.00 -28.25 17.45
CA MET A 335 -22.58 -28.53 17.71
C MET A 335 -22.37 -29.27 19.03
N GLY A 336 -21.41 -30.19 19.02
CA GLY A 336 -20.95 -30.86 20.24
C GLY A 336 -20.34 -29.86 21.22
N ARG A 337 -20.48 -30.12 22.53
CA ARG A 337 -19.99 -29.25 23.61
C ARG A 337 -18.51 -28.89 23.45
N ALA A 338 -17.66 -29.87 23.14
CA ALA A 338 -16.22 -29.66 22.97
C ALA A 338 -15.89 -28.73 21.78
N GLU A 339 -16.63 -28.83 20.67
CA GLU A 339 -16.42 -27.94 19.52
C GLU A 339 -16.92 -26.52 19.80
N ARG A 340 -18.02 -26.39 20.55
CA ARG A 340 -18.52 -25.08 21.01
C ARG A 340 -17.54 -24.41 21.98
N GLU A 341 -16.96 -25.15 22.92
CA GLU A 341 -15.93 -24.63 23.82
C GLU A 341 -14.67 -24.18 23.05
N LYS A 342 -14.26 -24.92 22.01
CA LYS A 342 -13.15 -24.51 21.13
C LYS A 342 -13.41 -23.20 20.38
N MET A 343 -14.66 -22.86 20.11
CA MET A 343 -15.03 -21.60 19.43
C MET A 343 -14.83 -20.37 20.32
N GLY A 344 -14.64 -20.56 21.63
CA GLY A 344 -14.05 -19.57 22.52
C GLY A 344 -14.79 -18.23 22.60
N LEU A 345 -16.12 -18.23 22.40
CA LEU A 345 -16.95 -17.09 22.80
C LEU A 345 -17.19 -17.17 24.30
N ILE A 346 -16.62 -16.23 25.06
CA ILE A 346 -17.02 -16.01 26.44
C ILE A 346 -18.22 -15.06 26.38
N VAL A 347 -19.26 -15.29 27.19
CA VAL A 347 -20.51 -14.48 27.25
C VAL A 347 -20.26 -12.98 27.53
N ARG A 348 -19.01 -12.58 27.76
CA ARG A 348 -18.56 -11.23 28.17
C ARG A 348 -17.85 -10.44 27.05
N ASP A 349 -17.68 -10.99 25.84
CA ASP A 349 -16.95 -10.32 24.75
C ASP A 349 -17.91 -9.46 23.89
N VAL A 350 -18.28 -8.29 24.40
CA VAL A 350 -19.21 -7.36 23.73
C VAL A 350 -18.66 -6.96 22.35
N GLY A 351 -19.49 -7.06 21.31
CA GLY A 351 -19.14 -6.75 19.93
C GLY A 351 -18.42 -7.85 19.16
N GLU A 352 -18.11 -9.01 19.77
CA GLU A 352 -17.56 -10.17 19.05
C GLU A 352 -18.65 -11.21 18.72
N PHE A 353 -18.69 -11.63 17.45
CA PHE A 353 -19.66 -12.62 16.98
C PHE A 353 -19.07 -13.53 15.92
N TRP A 354 -19.69 -14.69 15.74
CA TRP A 354 -19.39 -15.59 14.64
C TRP A 354 -20.40 -15.43 13.51
N ILE A 355 -19.94 -15.58 12.28
CA ILE A 355 -20.77 -15.60 11.07
C ILE A 355 -20.32 -16.74 10.16
N ASP A 356 -21.26 -17.33 9.42
CA ASP A 356 -20.93 -18.29 8.37
C ASP A 356 -20.21 -17.59 7.21
N PHE A 357 -19.28 -18.29 6.57
CA PHE A 357 -18.47 -17.71 5.51
C PHE A 357 -19.28 -17.37 4.24
N GLU A 358 -20.40 -18.04 4.00
CA GLU A 358 -21.32 -17.72 2.92
C GLU A 358 -21.99 -16.37 3.16
N ASP A 359 -22.54 -16.16 4.36
CA ASP A 359 -23.09 -14.87 4.77
C ASP A 359 -22.01 -13.77 4.73
N PHE A 360 -20.80 -14.07 5.20
CA PHE A 360 -19.67 -13.13 5.09
C PHE A 360 -19.43 -12.69 3.64
N CYS A 361 -19.36 -13.62 2.69
CA CYS A 361 -19.17 -13.32 1.27
C CYS A 361 -20.39 -12.59 0.66
N GLN A 362 -21.57 -12.76 1.24
CA GLN A 362 -22.78 -12.07 0.79
C GLN A 362 -22.83 -10.63 1.29
N TYR A 363 -22.44 -10.32 2.53
CA TYR A 363 -22.59 -8.96 3.07
C TYR A 363 -21.37 -8.07 2.87
N PHE A 364 -20.16 -8.60 3.04
CA PHE A 364 -18.94 -7.80 3.01
C PHE A 364 -18.47 -7.51 1.59
N THR A 365 -17.90 -6.31 1.39
CA THR A 365 -17.45 -5.83 0.08
C THR A 365 -15.92 -5.78 -0.02
N ASP A 366 -15.26 -5.46 1.09
CA ASP A 366 -13.84 -5.18 1.13
C ASP A 366 -13.20 -5.94 2.29
N VAL A 367 -12.04 -6.56 2.03
CA VAL A 367 -11.20 -7.18 3.06
C VAL A 367 -9.79 -6.64 2.91
N VAL A 368 -9.14 -6.28 4.00
CA VAL A 368 -7.75 -5.83 4.02
C VAL A 368 -6.95 -6.79 4.87
N VAL A 369 -5.88 -7.33 4.28
CA VAL A 369 -4.93 -8.21 4.96
C VAL A 369 -3.61 -7.47 5.15
N CYS A 370 -3.25 -7.18 6.39
CA CYS A 370 -1.96 -6.61 6.75
C CYS A 370 -1.00 -7.70 7.20
N ARG A 371 0.04 -7.92 6.40
CA ARG A 371 1.12 -8.87 6.70
C ARG A 371 2.25 -8.14 7.37
N LEU A 372 2.80 -8.77 8.40
CA LEU A 372 3.97 -8.25 9.08
C LEU A 372 5.23 -8.69 8.36
N VAL A 373 6.14 -7.74 8.20
CA VAL A 373 7.39 -7.96 7.51
C VAL A 373 8.45 -8.15 8.59
N GLU A 374 8.79 -9.39 8.84
CA GLU A 374 9.78 -9.76 9.84
C GLU A 374 11.20 -9.58 9.28
N SER A 375 11.99 -8.71 9.90
CA SER A 375 13.39 -8.42 9.57
C SER A 375 14.33 -9.43 10.24
N SER A 376 14.06 -10.71 10.05
CA SER A 376 14.65 -11.75 10.87
C SER A 376 15.71 -12.55 10.07
N LEU A 377 16.97 -12.53 10.51
CA LEU A 377 18.15 -12.99 9.74
C LEU A 377 18.37 -14.53 9.65
N LEU A 378 17.61 -15.36 10.38
CA LEU A 378 18.02 -16.75 10.70
C LEU A 378 17.02 -17.86 10.33
N TRP A 379 16.01 -17.61 9.50
CA TRP A 379 14.91 -18.58 9.23
C TRP A 379 14.91 -19.06 7.80
N TRP A 380 14.60 -20.34 7.63
CA TRP A 380 14.65 -20.99 6.34
C TRP A 380 13.26 -20.90 5.67
N SER A 381 13.21 -20.12 4.59
CA SER A 381 12.35 -20.30 3.40
C SER A 381 10.85 -19.95 3.38
N SER A 382 10.30 -19.03 4.19
CA SER A 382 8.88 -18.61 3.99
C SER A 382 8.55 -17.12 4.15
N HIS A 383 9.54 -16.23 4.29
CA HIS A 383 9.26 -14.81 4.52
C HIS A 383 9.54 -13.95 3.30
N TRP A 384 8.72 -12.92 3.13
CA TRP A 384 8.95 -11.84 2.18
C TRP A 384 10.15 -11.01 2.65
N ARG A 385 11.11 -10.80 1.75
CA ARG A 385 12.21 -9.84 1.92
C ARG A 385 11.74 -8.48 1.42
N GLU A 386 12.06 -7.45 2.17
CA GLU A 386 11.69 -6.07 1.86
C GLU A 386 12.89 -5.25 1.38
N VAL A 387 12.66 -4.43 0.37
CA VAL A 387 13.54 -3.34 -0.04
C VAL A 387 12.77 -2.03 0.00
N ARG A 388 13.40 -0.98 0.55
CA ARG A 388 12.79 0.35 0.74
C ARG A 388 13.59 1.40 -0.04
N CYS A 389 12.91 2.25 -0.80
CA CYS A 389 13.49 3.43 -1.44
C CYS A 389 12.66 4.67 -1.13
N TYR A 390 13.32 5.72 -0.67
CA TYR A 390 12.70 7.03 -0.46
C TYR A 390 12.84 7.86 -1.73
N GLY A 391 11.81 8.62 -2.07
CA GLY A 391 11.84 9.52 -3.22
C GLY A 391 10.97 10.75 -3.00
N GLU A 392 11.02 11.64 -3.98
CA GLU A 392 10.30 12.91 -3.95
C GLU A 392 9.83 13.29 -5.36
N TRP A 393 8.59 13.75 -5.45
CA TRP A 393 8.11 14.54 -6.58
C TRP A 393 8.47 15.99 -6.29
N ALA A 394 9.55 16.47 -6.91
CA ALA A 394 10.07 17.83 -6.72
C ALA A 394 9.93 18.64 -8.00
N SER A 395 9.58 19.93 -7.87
CA SER A 395 9.69 20.89 -8.97
C SER A 395 11.15 21.12 -9.34
N ALA A 396 11.39 21.69 -10.52
CA ALA A 396 12.75 22.00 -10.93
C ALA A 396 13.43 22.98 -9.94
N PRO A 397 14.72 22.79 -9.64
CA PRO A 397 15.46 23.71 -8.80
C PRO A 397 15.42 25.12 -9.40
N THR A 398 15.00 26.11 -8.62
CA THR A 398 15.12 27.52 -9.02
C THR A 398 16.60 27.88 -9.10
N SER A 399 17.04 28.36 -10.26
CA SER A 399 18.39 28.90 -10.43
C SER A 399 18.56 30.09 -9.46
N PRO A 400 19.63 30.16 -8.65
CA PRO A 400 19.89 31.35 -7.85
C PRO A 400 20.25 32.50 -8.80
N GLY A 401 19.30 33.40 -9.07
CA GLY A 401 19.57 34.60 -9.88
C GLY A 401 18.42 35.24 -10.64
N THR A 402 17.23 34.63 -10.75
CA THR A 402 16.11 35.25 -11.47
C THR A 402 15.10 35.84 -10.48
N PRO A 403 14.80 37.15 -10.52
CA PRO A 403 13.84 37.75 -9.61
C PRO A 403 12.45 37.15 -9.87
N THR A 404 11.80 36.71 -8.80
CA THR A 404 10.42 36.27 -8.78
C THR A 404 9.51 37.47 -9.10
N SER A 405 8.88 37.45 -10.27
CA SER A 405 7.66 38.22 -10.50
C SER A 405 6.61 37.75 -9.51
N THR A 406 6.43 38.52 -8.45
CA THR A 406 5.40 38.31 -7.44
C THR A 406 4.05 38.59 -8.10
N VAL A 407 3.36 37.55 -8.58
CA VAL A 407 1.92 37.63 -8.83
C VAL A 407 1.25 37.54 -7.46
N TYR A 408 1.02 38.71 -6.86
CA TYR A 408 0.07 38.85 -5.76
C TYR A 408 -1.32 38.49 -6.29
N HIS A 409 -1.85 37.33 -5.87
CA HIS A 409 -3.30 37.15 -5.85
C HIS A 409 -3.85 37.97 -4.69
N ASN A 410 -4.27 39.21 -5.00
CA ASN A 410 -5.07 40.01 -4.10
C ASN A 410 -6.46 39.38 -3.96
N ASN A 411 -6.68 38.70 -2.83
CA ASN A 411 -8.00 38.49 -2.28
C ASN A 411 -8.45 39.80 -1.62
N HIS A 412 -9.29 40.57 -2.31
CA HIS A 412 -10.10 41.60 -1.65
C HIS A 412 -11.58 41.25 -1.76
N ALA A 413 -12.11 40.83 -0.61
CA ALA A 413 -13.52 40.90 -0.30
C ALA A 413 -14.00 42.35 -0.45
N LEU A 414 -15.10 42.56 -1.17
CA LEU A 414 -15.86 43.81 -1.13
C LEU A 414 -17.19 43.58 -0.40
N SER A 415 -17.32 44.28 0.72
CA SER A 415 -18.57 44.54 1.43
C SER A 415 -18.66 46.05 1.74
N SER A 416 -19.60 46.71 1.04
CA SER A 416 -20.49 47.80 1.46
C SER A 416 -20.05 49.29 1.55
N GLY A 417 -20.85 50.14 0.89
CA GLY A 417 -21.22 51.54 1.25
C GLY A 417 -20.94 52.56 0.12
N LYS A 418 -21.84 53.44 -0.38
CA LYS A 418 -23.12 54.03 0.09
C LYS A 418 -23.91 54.69 -1.09
N ASN A 419 -25.24 54.67 -0.96
CA ASN A 419 -26.29 55.68 -1.27
C ASN A 419 -26.44 56.34 -2.66
N ASN A 420 -27.60 56.12 -3.32
CA ASN A 420 -28.68 57.13 -3.37
C ASN A 420 -30.02 56.62 -3.97
N ALA A 421 -31.11 57.09 -3.35
CA ALA A 421 -32.51 57.24 -3.80
C ALA A 421 -33.49 56.03 -3.94
N LYS A 422 -34.69 56.24 -3.36
CA LYS A 422 -35.90 55.41 -3.11
C LYS A 422 -36.97 55.56 -4.24
N PRO A 423 -38.24 55.07 -4.11
CA PRO A 423 -38.76 53.71 -3.77
C PRO A 423 -39.98 53.26 -4.63
N ALA A 424 -40.30 51.96 -4.62
CA ALA A 424 -41.67 51.36 -4.70
C ALA A 424 -41.48 49.82 -4.81
N GLY A 425 -42.23 48.89 -4.20
CA GLY A 425 -43.35 48.88 -3.27
C GLY A 425 -43.77 47.41 -3.11
N THR A 426 -44.17 47.02 -1.89
CA THR A 426 -45.10 45.91 -1.55
C THR A 426 -44.77 44.42 -1.77
N LYS A 427 -44.77 43.73 -0.60
CA LYS A 427 -45.57 42.54 -0.19
C LYS A 427 -44.93 41.13 -0.12
N GLN A 428 -45.25 40.51 1.03
CA GLN A 428 -44.98 39.17 1.56
C GLN A 428 -45.86 38.05 0.95
N ARG A 429 -45.56 36.81 1.39
CA ARG A 429 -46.25 35.48 1.28
C ARG A 429 -45.82 34.68 0.06
N GLY A 430 -45.46 33.39 0.12
CA GLY A 430 -45.72 32.33 1.11
C GLY A 430 -46.74 31.33 0.54
N ASN A 431 -46.29 30.15 0.07
CA ASN A 431 -46.91 28.82 0.31
C ASN A 431 -46.45 27.72 -0.67
N ARG A 432 -46.02 26.61 -0.05
CA ARG A 432 -46.37 25.19 -0.27
C ARG A 432 -47.34 24.80 -1.42
N LYS A 433 -46.96 23.66 -2.04
CA LYS A 433 -47.73 22.43 -2.40
C LYS A 433 -47.93 22.09 -3.89
N GLU A 434 -47.44 20.88 -4.20
CA GLU A 434 -48.11 19.75 -4.89
C GLU A 434 -48.71 19.96 -6.29
N ALA A 435 -48.27 19.12 -7.23
CA ALA A 435 -49.14 18.48 -8.21
C ALA A 435 -48.65 17.05 -8.52
N LYS A 436 -49.61 16.12 -8.50
CA LYS A 436 -49.52 14.68 -8.73
C LYS A 436 -50.43 14.35 -9.95
N LEU A 437 -50.23 13.17 -10.53
CA LEU A 437 -51.09 12.42 -11.47
C LEU A 437 -50.89 12.74 -12.98
N GLY A 438 -50.91 11.76 -13.90
CA GLY A 438 -51.48 10.42 -13.80
C GLY A 438 -50.98 9.40 -14.84
N GLU A 439 -51.45 8.18 -14.63
CA GLU A 439 -51.08 6.89 -15.22
C GLU A 439 -51.52 6.68 -16.67
N SER A 440 -50.83 5.77 -17.38
CA SER A 440 -51.49 4.74 -18.20
C SER A 440 -50.53 3.59 -18.56
N GLN A 441 -51.02 2.37 -18.32
CA GLN A 441 -50.56 1.06 -18.81
C GLN A 441 -51.84 0.33 -19.32
N PRO A 442 -51.85 -0.82 -20.05
CA PRO A 442 -50.79 -1.85 -20.09
C PRO A 442 -50.63 -2.69 -21.42
N LYS A 443 -49.67 -3.65 -21.35
CA LYS A 443 -49.53 -4.98 -22.02
C LYS A 443 -48.88 -5.13 -23.41
N GLY A 444 -47.83 -5.97 -23.46
CA GLY A 444 -47.66 -7.01 -24.51
C GLY A 444 -46.25 -7.35 -25.02
N GLY A 445 -45.54 -8.28 -24.36
CA GLY A 445 -44.86 -9.44 -24.97
C GLY A 445 -43.63 -9.34 -25.91
N LYS A 446 -42.56 -10.05 -25.48
CA LYS A 446 -41.51 -10.79 -26.22
C LYS A 446 -40.25 -10.06 -26.76
N GLY A 447 -39.12 -10.44 -26.16
CA GLY A 447 -37.94 -11.03 -26.85
C GLY A 447 -36.94 -10.09 -27.52
N GLY A 448 -35.67 -10.12 -27.08
CA GLY A 448 -34.60 -9.55 -27.88
C GLY A 448 -33.31 -9.22 -27.13
N MET A 449 -32.36 -10.14 -27.20
CA MET A 449 -30.91 -9.98 -27.03
C MET A 449 -30.39 -8.58 -27.41
N CYS A 450 -29.57 -7.91 -26.58
CA CYS A 450 -28.81 -6.73 -27.00
C CYS A 450 -27.30 -6.93 -26.79
N LYS A 451 -26.61 -6.87 -27.93
CA LYS A 451 -25.16 -6.92 -28.13
C LYS A 451 -24.52 -5.58 -27.79
N ARG A 452 -23.24 -5.65 -27.41
CA ARG A 452 -22.23 -4.59 -27.50
C ARG A 452 -22.22 -3.94 -28.89
N ASP A 453 -22.08 -2.62 -28.93
CA ASP A 453 -21.11 -1.86 -29.74
C ASP A 453 -21.25 -0.36 -29.41
N LYS A 454 -20.18 0.33 -28.99
CA LYS A 454 -19.31 1.17 -29.83
C LYS A 454 -20.08 2.17 -30.72
N ALA A 455 -20.12 3.43 -30.29
CA ALA A 455 -19.90 4.62 -31.11
C ALA A 455 -20.23 5.86 -30.28
N VAL A 456 -19.26 6.76 -30.08
CA VAL A 456 -19.48 8.19 -30.36
C VAL A 456 -18.12 8.78 -30.71
N ASN A 457 -17.91 9.04 -31.99
CA ASN A 457 -16.96 10.05 -32.43
C ASN A 457 -17.71 10.92 -33.46
N LYS A 458 -17.43 12.22 -33.42
CA LYS A 458 -17.76 13.25 -34.41
C LYS A 458 -19.09 14.01 -34.22
N VAL A 459 -18.99 15.21 -33.66
CA VAL A 459 -19.39 16.45 -34.37
C VAL A 459 -18.33 17.52 -34.07
N ILE A 460 -17.53 17.84 -35.09
CA ILE A 460 -16.77 19.09 -35.20
C ILE A 460 -17.71 20.08 -35.90
N LYS A 461 -17.89 21.26 -35.33
CA LYS A 461 -18.28 22.47 -36.06
C LYS A 461 -17.24 23.54 -35.73
N GLU A 462 -16.52 23.94 -36.77
CA GLU A 462 -15.66 25.11 -36.82
C GLU A 462 -16.55 26.36 -36.82
N ASP A 463 -16.24 27.31 -35.94
CA ASP A 463 -16.46 28.73 -36.17
C ASP A 463 -15.17 29.44 -35.71
N ASP A 464 -14.60 30.18 -36.66
CA ASP A 464 -13.28 30.81 -36.64
C ASP A 464 -13.33 32.23 -36.02
N SER A 465 -12.14 32.74 -35.68
CA SER A 465 -11.77 34.09 -35.23
C SER A 465 -11.87 34.41 -33.73
N GLY A 466 -10.75 34.16 -33.04
CA GLY A 466 -10.43 34.70 -31.72
C GLY A 466 -9.07 34.18 -31.26
N GLU A 467 -7.99 34.86 -31.65
CA GLU A 467 -6.63 34.61 -31.13
C GLU A 467 -6.63 34.61 -29.60
N VAL A 468 -6.34 33.45 -29.00
CA VAL A 468 -5.98 33.34 -27.58
C VAL A 468 -4.67 32.59 -27.52
N GLY A 469 -3.59 33.32 -27.21
CA GLY A 469 -2.23 32.81 -27.09
C GLY A 469 -2.12 31.66 -26.10
N GLY A 470 -1.82 30.47 -26.62
CA GLY A 470 -1.45 29.30 -25.83
C GLY A 470 -0.03 29.48 -25.27
N TRP A 471 0.06 29.87 -24.00
CA TRP A 471 1.26 29.62 -23.21
C TRP A 471 1.11 28.22 -22.58
N GLU A 472 1.32 27.16 -23.36
CA GLU A 472 1.65 25.86 -22.79
C GLU A 472 3.01 26.02 -22.12
N ALA A 473 3.01 26.26 -20.81
CA ALA A 473 4.23 26.37 -20.02
C ALA A 473 5.00 25.04 -20.13
N GLN A 474 6.02 25.02 -20.98
CA GLN A 474 6.92 23.90 -21.16
C GLN A 474 7.52 23.54 -19.80
N MET A 475 7.12 22.40 -19.22
CA MET A 475 7.65 21.98 -17.93
C MET A 475 9.16 21.77 -18.00
N ASP A 476 9.88 22.32 -17.03
CA ASP A 476 11.33 22.15 -16.91
C ASP A 476 11.65 20.64 -16.79
N LYS A 477 12.52 20.13 -17.67
CA LYS A 477 12.97 18.72 -17.71
C LYS A 477 13.65 18.25 -16.42
N ARG A 478 14.08 19.18 -15.57
CA ARG A 478 14.64 18.91 -14.24
C ARG A 478 13.55 18.65 -13.19
N SER A 479 12.30 18.98 -13.49
CA SER A 479 11.15 18.62 -12.66
C SER A 479 11.03 17.10 -12.56
N ARG A 480 10.55 16.62 -11.41
CA ARG A 480 10.25 15.22 -11.11
C ARG A 480 8.76 14.99 -10.85
N CYS A 481 7.92 15.97 -11.19
CA CYS A 481 6.47 15.92 -11.03
C CYS A 481 5.78 15.65 -12.38
N GLY A 482 6.06 14.49 -12.97
CA GLY A 482 5.71 14.18 -14.36
C GLY A 482 4.26 13.78 -14.62
N GLY A 483 3.50 13.42 -13.58
CA GLY A 483 2.14 12.90 -13.72
C GLY A 483 2.09 11.45 -14.23
N CYS A 484 0.90 10.89 -14.36
CA CYS A 484 0.70 9.50 -14.79
C CYS A 484 1.01 9.27 -16.28
N ILE A 485 0.96 8.02 -16.73
CA ILE A 485 1.28 7.61 -18.12
C ILE A 485 0.44 8.31 -19.21
N ASN A 486 -0.72 8.87 -18.85
CA ASN A 486 -1.53 9.66 -19.76
C ASN A 486 -0.85 10.97 -20.18
N HIS A 487 0.08 11.49 -19.36
CA HIS A 487 0.88 12.67 -19.63
C HIS A 487 2.20 12.26 -20.31
N ARG A 488 2.11 11.80 -21.55
CA ARG A 488 3.22 11.14 -22.27
C ARG A 488 4.53 11.94 -22.28
N ASP A 489 4.44 13.26 -22.41
CA ASP A 489 5.62 14.14 -22.54
C ASP A 489 6.37 14.34 -21.22
N THR A 490 5.68 14.19 -20.08
CA THR A 490 6.23 14.46 -18.75
C THR A 490 6.34 13.21 -17.88
N PHE A 491 5.65 12.13 -18.21
CA PHE A 491 5.59 10.89 -17.43
C PHE A 491 6.98 10.33 -17.07
N LEU A 492 7.90 10.30 -18.03
CA LEU A 492 9.26 9.78 -17.81
C LEU A 492 10.16 10.72 -17.00
N HIS A 493 9.71 11.95 -16.72
CA HIS A 493 10.41 12.85 -15.80
C HIS A 493 10.25 12.43 -14.33
N ASN A 494 9.25 11.61 -13.97
CA ASN A 494 9.09 11.12 -12.60
C ASN A 494 10.35 10.37 -12.11
N PRO A 495 10.55 10.22 -10.80
CA PRO A 495 11.59 9.35 -10.25
C PRO A 495 11.46 7.92 -10.80
N GLN A 496 12.59 7.26 -11.04
CA GLN A 496 12.63 5.94 -11.69
C GLN A 496 13.47 4.99 -10.84
N PHE A 497 12.93 3.82 -10.49
CA PHE A 497 13.60 2.84 -9.63
C PHE A 497 13.74 1.50 -10.35
N MET A 498 14.96 1.09 -10.64
CA MET A 498 15.29 -0.16 -11.32
C MET A 498 15.43 -1.31 -10.34
N PHE A 499 14.91 -2.48 -10.72
CA PHE A 499 15.14 -3.74 -10.05
C PHE A 499 15.24 -4.90 -11.05
N GLU A 500 15.79 -6.03 -10.60
CA GLU A 500 16.00 -7.23 -11.43
C GLU A 500 15.31 -8.43 -10.78
N VAL A 501 14.59 -9.19 -11.61
CA VAL A 501 13.94 -10.45 -11.27
C VAL A 501 14.73 -11.58 -11.91
N ARG A 502 15.18 -12.55 -11.09
CA ARG A 502 16.03 -13.66 -11.55
C ARG A 502 15.31 -15.01 -11.56
N GLY A 503 14.29 -15.17 -10.71
CA GLY A 503 13.49 -16.40 -10.64
C GLY A 503 12.60 -16.58 -11.87
N LYS A 504 12.29 -17.84 -12.25
CA LYS A 504 11.42 -18.17 -13.40
C LYS A 504 10.06 -17.50 -13.35
N GLU A 505 9.48 -17.42 -12.16
CA GLU A 505 8.27 -16.65 -11.86
C GLU A 505 8.41 -16.20 -10.41
N GLU A 506 8.51 -14.89 -10.23
CA GLU A 506 8.72 -14.30 -8.91
C GLU A 506 7.50 -13.48 -8.52
N GLU A 507 6.91 -13.86 -7.40
CA GLU A 507 5.80 -13.11 -6.83
C GLU A 507 6.36 -11.84 -6.16
N LEU A 508 5.77 -10.70 -6.52
CA LEU A 508 6.17 -9.38 -6.06
C LEU A 508 4.97 -8.65 -5.48
N LEU A 509 5.22 -7.93 -4.39
CA LEU A 509 4.29 -6.97 -3.82
C LEU A 509 4.97 -5.61 -3.82
N ILE A 510 4.39 -4.63 -4.51
CA ILE A 510 4.92 -3.27 -4.61
C ILE A 510 3.95 -2.35 -3.89
N CYS A 511 4.46 -1.56 -2.95
CA CYS A 511 3.68 -0.59 -2.17
C CYS A 511 4.29 0.80 -2.32
N LEU A 512 3.51 1.75 -2.82
CA LEU A 512 3.84 3.17 -2.87
C LEU A 512 3.08 3.90 -1.76
N GLN A 513 3.79 4.69 -0.97
CA GLN A 513 3.20 5.43 0.16
C GLN A 513 3.61 6.90 0.12
N GLN A 514 2.65 7.80 0.23
CA GLN A 514 2.92 9.24 0.37
C GLN A 514 2.91 9.67 1.84
N GLU A 515 3.42 10.88 2.11
CA GLU A 515 3.35 11.48 3.44
C GLU A 515 1.91 11.64 3.94
N ASP A 516 1.72 11.51 5.25
CA ASP A 516 0.43 11.76 5.86
C ASP A 516 0.19 13.27 5.94
N ARG A 517 -0.91 13.72 5.32
CA ARG A 517 -1.28 15.14 5.23
C ARG A 517 -2.39 15.51 6.21
N ARG A 518 -2.88 14.59 7.05
CA ARG A 518 -4.04 14.86 7.93
C ARG A 518 -3.81 16.02 8.90
N ILE A 519 -2.57 16.25 9.31
CA ILE A 519 -2.18 17.41 10.14
C ILE A 519 -2.51 18.77 9.49
N ARG A 520 -2.64 18.81 8.15
CA ARG A 520 -3.00 20.00 7.36
C ARG A 520 -4.50 20.10 7.07
N ARG A 521 -5.35 19.17 7.54
CA ARG A 521 -6.82 19.23 7.34
C ARG A 521 -7.44 20.52 7.88
N LYS A 522 -6.91 21.03 8.99
CA LYS A 522 -7.32 22.32 9.58
C LYS A 522 -7.08 23.52 8.64
N ASP A 523 -6.11 23.40 7.74
CA ASP A 523 -5.69 24.45 6.81
C ASP A 523 -6.23 24.19 5.39
N GLY A 524 -7.15 23.21 5.22
CA GLY A 524 -7.70 22.81 3.92
C GLY A 524 -6.76 21.98 3.04
N GLY A 525 -5.53 21.69 3.48
CA GLY A 525 -4.49 21.00 2.68
C GLY A 525 -4.29 19.53 3.06
N GLY A 526 -5.28 18.88 3.66
CA GLY A 526 -5.16 17.55 4.25
C GLY A 526 -5.60 16.38 3.36
N GLU A 527 -5.92 16.65 2.10
CA GLU A 527 -6.28 15.63 1.11
C GLU A 527 -5.03 14.93 0.58
N ASN A 528 -5.14 13.63 0.34
CA ASN A 528 -4.09 12.84 -0.27
C ASN A 528 -3.98 13.19 -1.76
N LEU A 529 -2.77 13.10 -2.31
CA LEU A 529 -2.60 13.17 -3.76
C LEU A 529 -3.12 11.86 -4.37
N PRO A 530 -3.83 11.89 -5.52
CA PRO A 530 -4.07 10.67 -6.27
C PRO A 530 -2.73 10.12 -6.78
N ILE A 531 -2.31 8.98 -6.27
CA ILE A 531 -1.00 8.37 -6.55
C ILE A 531 -1.18 6.99 -7.19
N GLY A 532 -0.17 6.59 -7.96
CA GLY A 532 -0.08 5.28 -8.60
C GLY A 532 1.32 5.05 -9.14
N PHE A 533 1.57 3.89 -9.74
CA PHE A 533 2.85 3.59 -10.34
C PHE A 533 2.73 2.66 -11.53
N GLU A 534 3.71 2.78 -12.42
CA GLU A 534 3.88 1.90 -13.57
C GLU A 534 5.15 1.05 -13.41
N VAL A 535 5.08 -0.20 -13.85
CA VAL A 535 6.23 -1.09 -13.92
C VAL A 535 6.55 -1.35 -15.38
N LEU A 536 7.71 -0.89 -15.83
CA LEU A 536 8.17 -1.04 -17.21
C LEU A 536 9.20 -2.16 -17.31
N LYS A 537 9.09 -3.03 -18.31
CA LYS A 537 10.15 -4.00 -18.66
C LYS A 537 11.16 -3.32 -19.55
N VAL A 538 12.42 -3.33 -19.15
CA VAL A 538 13.50 -2.61 -19.83
C VAL A 538 14.60 -3.55 -20.31
N GLU A 539 15.53 -3.00 -21.07
CA GLU A 539 16.69 -3.68 -21.60
C GLU A 539 17.57 -4.25 -20.49
N VAL A 540 18.10 -5.44 -20.71
CA VAL A 540 18.82 -6.21 -19.68
C VAL A 540 20.10 -5.54 -19.20
N ASN A 541 20.62 -4.59 -19.96
CA ASN A 541 21.83 -3.84 -19.65
C ASN A 541 21.58 -2.35 -19.38
N ARG A 542 20.32 -1.92 -19.24
CA ARG A 542 19.99 -0.52 -18.95
C ARG A 542 20.49 -0.12 -17.56
N CYS A 543 21.28 0.94 -17.51
CA CYS A 543 21.85 1.51 -16.27
C CYS A 543 21.53 3.00 -16.07
N SER A 544 20.98 3.67 -17.09
CA SER A 544 20.50 5.05 -17.07
C SER A 544 18.97 5.09 -17.02
N ARG A 545 18.41 6.31 -16.89
CA ARG A 545 16.96 6.55 -16.95
C ARG A 545 16.35 6.00 -18.23
N VAL A 546 15.06 5.70 -18.18
CA VAL A 546 14.22 5.30 -19.29
C VAL A 546 13.71 6.57 -19.98
N GLN A 547 13.92 6.65 -21.30
CA GLN A 547 13.51 7.77 -22.14
C GLN A 547 12.35 7.41 -23.07
N CYS A 548 12.10 6.12 -23.27
CA CYS A 548 10.99 5.63 -24.08
C CYS A 548 10.28 4.45 -23.38
N VAL A 549 8.95 4.45 -23.38
CA VAL A 549 8.15 3.34 -22.84
C VAL A 549 8.07 2.23 -23.89
N LEU A 550 8.80 1.13 -23.67
CA LEU A 550 8.81 -0.02 -24.58
C LEU A 550 7.74 -1.07 -24.24
N GLU A 551 7.64 -1.43 -22.96
CA GLU A 551 6.73 -2.46 -22.49
C GLU A 551 6.29 -2.15 -21.06
N GLN A 552 4.98 -2.06 -20.85
CA GLN A 552 4.36 -1.92 -19.54
C GLN A 552 4.05 -3.32 -19.00
N ALA A 553 4.83 -3.74 -18.01
CA ALA A 553 4.69 -5.05 -17.40
C ALA A 553 3.55 -5.12 -16.38
N ALA A 554 3.32 -4.01 -15.65
CA ALA A 554 2.22 -3.90 -14.70
C ALA A 554 1.87 -2.43 -14.44
N SER A 555 0.66 -2.19 -13.95
CA SER A 555 0.14 -0.87 -13.59
C SER A 555 -0.65 -0.98 -12.30
N SER A 556 -0.47 -0.04 -11.38
CA SER A 556 -1.34 0.07 -10.20
C SER A 556 -2.61 0.83 -10.53
N VAL A 557 -3.65 0.63 -9.72
CA VAL A 557 -4.76 1.59 -9.67
C VAL A 557 -4.25 2.95 -9.18
N TYR A 558 -4.87 4.03 -9.64
CA TYR A 558 -4.64 5.37 -9.08
C TYR A 558 -5.75 5.65 -8.07
N MET A 559 -5.36 6.08 -6.88
CA MET A 559 -6.30 6.39 -5.80
C MET A 559 -5.76 7.50 -4.92
N ASP A 560 -6.66 8.29 -4.36
CA ASP A 560 -6.44 9.34 -3.35
C ASP A 560 -6.28 8.76 -1.94
N SER A 561 -5.59 7.62 -1.83
CA SER A 561 -5.20 7.03 -0.54
C SER A 561 -3.74 7.29 -0.24
N ARG A 562 -3.38 7.21 1.05
CA ARG A 562 -2.00 7.39 1.48
C ARG A 562 -1.08 6.27 0.98
N SER A 563 -1.62 5.10 0.63
CA SER A 563 -0.85 3.97 0.11
C SER A 563 -1.57 3.22 -0.99
N VAL A 564 -0.81 2.79 -2.01
CA VAL A 564 -1.27 1.94 -3.12
C VAL A 564 -0.40 0.70 -3.17
N THR A 565 -1.03 -0.46 -3.28
CA THR A 565 -0.33 -1.75 -3.30
C THR A 565 -0.74 -2.54 -4.55
N LEU A 566 0.24 -3.15 -5.23
CA LEU A 566 0.03 -4.08 -6.33
C LEU A 566 0.74 -5.39 -6.03
N ARG A 567 0.02 -6.50 -6.13
CA ARG A 567 0.57 -7.85 -6.09
C ARG A 567 0.55 -8.44 -7.49
N GLY A 568 1.66 -9.02 -7.93
CA GLY A 568 1.74 -9.63 -9.25
C GLY A 568 2.94 -10.54 -9.40
N THR A 569 2.92 -11.36 -10.45
CA THR A 569 4.04 -12.24 -10.81
C THR A 569 4.76 -11.64 -12.01
N LEU A 570 6.07 -11.45 -11.90
CA LEU A 570 6.90 -11.00 -13.01
C LEU A 570 7.78 -12.13 -13.53
N THR A 571 8.03 -12.09 -14.84
CA THR A 571 8.99 -12.98 -15.51
C THR A 571 10.43 -12.51 -15.24
N PRO A 572 11.45 -13.37 -15.46
CA PRO A 572 12.84 -12.95 -15.35
C PRO A 572 13.12 -11.76 -16.27
N GLY A 573 13.79 -10.74 -15.74
CA GLY A 573 14.11 -9.53 -16.48
C GLY A 573 14.47 -8.35 -15.61
N ARG A 574 14.80 -7.24 -16.27
CA ARG A 574 15.04 -5.95 -15.63
C ARG A 574 13.81 -5.08 -15.77
N TYR A 575 13.45 -4.41 -14.68
CA TYR A 575 12.23 -3.63 -14.58
C TYR A 575 12.53 -2.25 -13.97
N VAL A 576 11.71 -1.27 -14.30
CA VAL A 576 11.73 0.07 -13.72
C VAL A 576 10.35 0.41 -13.19
N VAL A 577 10.26 0.75 -11.90
CA VAL A 577 9.05 1.29 -11.28
C VAL A 577 9.09 2.81 -11.34
N LEU A 578 8.01 3.41 -11.85
CA LEU A 578 7.80 4.86 -11.86
C LEU A 578 6.66 5.22 -10.89
N PRO A 579 6.96 5.65 -9.67
CA PRO A 579 5.97 6.23 -8.77
C PRO A 579 5.55 7.62 -9.26
N THR A 580 4.25 7.83 -9.41
CA THR A 580 3.70 9.06 -9.98
C THR A 580 2.49 9.57 -9.19
N THR A 581 2.27 10.88 -9.27
CA THR A 581 0.96 11.47 -9.02
C THR A 581 0.10 11.36 -10.29
N PHE A 582 -1.22 11.43 -10.15
CA PHE A 582 -2.11 11.36 -11.30
C PHE A 582 -1.89 12.53 -12.26
N LEU A 583 -1.96 13.76 -11.73
CA LEU A 583 -1.66 15.00 -12.46
C LEU A 583 -0.19 15.41 -12.30
N PRO A 584 0.42 16.06 -13.32
CA PRO A 584 1.75 16.63 -13.21
C PRO A 584 1.78 17.84 -12.28
N GLY A 585 2.98 18.23 -11.86
CA GLY A 585 3.23 19.43 -11.04
C GLY A 585 3.00 19.30 -9.54
N ALA A 586 2.33 18.24 -9.09
CA ALA A 586 2.16 17.97 -7.67
C ALA A 586 3.48 17.55 -7.00
N THR A 587 3.79 18.15 -5.85
CA THR A 587 5.01 17.87 -5.08
C THR A 587 4.73 17.06 -3.82
N GLY A 588 5.67 16.21 -3.42
CA GLY A 588 5.60 15.49 -2.15
C GLY A 588 6.63 14.39 -2.01
N HIS A 589 6.83 13.92 -0.79
CA HIS A 589 7.71 12.77 -0.51
C HIS A 589 6.93 11.46 -0.52
N PHE A 590 7.62 10.40 -0.91
CA PHE A 590 7.07 9.05 -0.90
C PHE A 590 8.10 8.00 -0.47
N LEU A 591 7.57 6.84 -0.09
CA LEU A 591 8.30 5.63 0.17
C LEU A 591 7.79 4.54 -0.78
N LEU A 592 8.72 3.98 -1.55
CA LEU A 592 8.51 2.79 -2.37
C LEU A 592 9.04 1.57 -1.61
N ARG A 593 8.19 0.56 -1.44
CA ARG A 593 8.52 -0.70 -0.77
C ARG A 593 8.25 -1.84 -1.73
N LEU A 594 9.24 -2.71 -1.90
CA LEU A 594 9.14 -3.88 -2.75
C LEU A 594 9.39 -5.12 -1.89
N PHE A 595 8.47 -6.06 -1.96
CA PHE A 595 8.57 -7.33 -1.26
C PHE A 595 8.74 -8.44 -2.30
N SER A 596 9.67 -9.35 -2.05
CA SER A 596 9.81 -10.61 -2.79
C SER A 596 10.30 -11.75 -1.89
N HIS A 597 10.07 -13.01 -2.28
CA HIS A 597 10.75 -14.16 -1.66
C HIS A 597 12.24 -14.24 -2.01
N SER A 598 12.64 -13.71 -3.16
CA SER A 598 14.04 -13.68 -3.61
C SER A 598 14.72 -12.36 -3.24
N LEU A 599 16.05 -12.32 -3.31
CA LEU A 599 16.80 -11.10 -3.07
C LEU A 599 16.68 -10.18 -4.30
N VAL A 600 15.87 -9.14 -4.17
CA VAL A 600 15.79 -8.06 -5.15
C VAL A 600 16.63 -6.88 -4.69
N THR A 601 17.25 -6.17 -5.63
CA THR A 601 17.92 -4.88 -5.35
C THR A 601 17.16 -3.78 -6.06
N LEU A 602 16.90 -2.68 -5.36
CA LEU A 602 16.17 -1.53 -5.89
C LEU A 602 17.11 -0.33 -5.91
N ARG A 603 17.29 0.29 -7.08
CA ARG A 603 18.21 1.42 -7.30
C ARG A 603 17.51 2.53 -8.06
N GLU A 604 17.67 3.76 -7.61
CA GLU A 604 17.20 4.94 -8.35
C GLU A 604 18.06 5.22 -9.59
N LEU A 605 17.41 5.48 -10.72
CA LEU A 605 18.02 5.93 -11.97
C LEU A 605 18.00 7.46 -12.01
N ARG A 606 19.17 8.08 -11.78
CA ARG A 606 19.33 9.54 -11.70
C ARG A 606 19.83 10.18 -12.98
N GLU A 607 20.70 9.47 -13.70
CA GLU A 607 21.40 9.99 -14.88
C GLU A 607 20.64 9.60 -16.15
N ASP A 608 20.45 10.57 -17.06
CA ASP A 608 19.83 10.32 -18.36
C ASP A 608 20.76 9.53 -19.29
N LEU A 609 22.07 9.71 -19.15
CA LEU A 609 23.09 8.98 -19.90
C LEU A 609 24.09 8.36 -18.94
N LEU A 610 24.88 7.40 -19.42
CA LEU A 610 25.93 6.78 -18.63
C LEU A 610 27.01 7.82 -18.29
N SER A 611 27.27 8.06 -17.00
CA SER A 611 28.44 8.83 -16.58
C SER A 611 29.73 8.17 -17.08
N PRO A 612 30.64 8.91 -17.77
CA PRO A 612 31.90 8.35 -18.23
C PRO A 612 32.76 7.96 -17.03
N SER A 613 33.30 6.74 -17.05
CA SER A 613 34.36 6.36 -16.10
C SER A 613 35.63 7.19 -16.35
N VAL A 614 36.49 7.34 -15.33
CA VAL A 614 37.75 8.12 -15.44
C VAL A 614 38.63 7.66 -16.62
N LEU A 615 38.58 6.37 -16.94
CA LEU A 615 39.27 5.76 -18.09
C LEU A 615 38.58 6.04 -19.44
N GLN A 616 37.27 6.29 -19.45
CA GLN A 616 36.49 6.62 -20.66
C GLN A 616 36.62 8.08 -21.09
N CYS A 617 37.19 8.97 -20.27
CA CYS A 617 37.48 10.35 -20.67
C CYS A 617 38.48 10.44 -21.83
N PHE A 618 39.32 9.41 -22.04
CA PHE A 618 40.34 9.36 -23.11
C PHE A 618 39.83 8.76 -24.43
N LEU A 619 38.52 8.56 -24.53
CA LEU A 619 37.92 7.58 -25.41
C LEU A 619 36.73 8.28 -26.11
N PRO A 620 36.51 8.12 -27.43
CA PRO A 620 35.49 8.89 -28.16
C PRO A 620 34.10 8.75 -27.53
N GLN A 621 33.33 9.84 -27.47
CA GLN A 621 31.97 9.80 -26.92
C GLN A 621 31.03 9.00 -27.82
N PRO A 622 29.99 8.34 -27.25
CA PRO A 622 28.95 7.71 -28.06
C PRO A 622 28.26 8.73 -28.97
N THR A 623 27.98 8.35 -30.20
CA THR A 623 27.32 9.19 -31.22
C THR A 623 25.96 8.65 -31.64
N VAL A 624 25.71 7.35 -31.45
CA VAL A 624 24.44 6.70 -31.80
C VAL A 624 24.02 5.76 -30.66
N VAL A 625 22.75 5.78 -30.30
CA VAL A 625 22.14 4.77 -29.44
C VAL A 625 21.42 3.74 -30.30
N THR A 626 21.63 2.45 -30.06
CA THR A 626 20.99 1.35 -30.78
C THR A 626 20.37 0.36 -29.80
N THR A 627 19.07 0.11 -29.91
CA THR A 627 18.38 -0.98 -29.22
C THR A 627 18.28 -2.21 -30.11
N VAL A 628 18.49 -3.39 -29.53
CA VAL A 628 18.44 -4.69 -30.20
C VAL A 628 17.48 -5.59 -29.44
N TYR A 629 16.41 -6.01 -30.10
CA TYR A 629 15.43 -6.95 -29.58
C TYR A 629 15.54 -8.29 -30.31
N LEU A 630 16.24 -9.24 -29.70
CA LEU A 630 16.35 -10.62 -30.18
C LEU A 630 15.12 -11.41 -29.71
N ARG A 631 14.19 -11.69 -30.63
CA ARG A 631 12.91 -12.35 -30.32
C ARG A 631 13.10 -13.85 -30.16
N ARG A 632 13.49 -14.52 -31.24
CA ARG A 632 13.63 -15.99 -31.30
C ARG A 632 14.68 -16.42 -32.31
N ALA A 633 15.11 -17.66 -32.21
CA ALA A 633 15.79 -18.36 -33.29
C ALA A 633 14.96 -19.55 -33.78
N SER A 634 15.20 -20.00 -35.01
CA SER A 634 14.50 -21.15 -35.58
C SER A 634 15.40 -21.94 -36.52
N GLY A 635 15.06 -23.22 -36.70
CA GLY A 635 15.83 -24.11 -37.58
C GLY A 635 17.19 -24.53 -36.99
N LEU A 636 17.31 -24.60 -35.65
CA LEU A 636 18.57 -24.93 -34.96
C LEU A 636 18.87 -26.43 -34.90
N SER A 637 17.88 -27.29 -35.11
CA SER A 637 18.03 -28.76 -35.09
C SER A 637 17.24 -29.43 -36.21
N LEU A 638 17.70 -30.60 -36.66
CA LEU A 638 16.97 -31.45 -37.59
C LEU A 638 15.73 -32.08 -36.90
N PRO A 639 14.63 -32.37 -37.63
CA PRO A 639 13.39 -32.92 -37.05
C PRO A 639 13.55 -34.23 -36.25
N LYS A 640 14.69 -34.93 -36.38
CA LYS A 640 14.97 -36.24 -35.78
C LYS A 640 16.01 -36.23 -34.66
N GLN A 641 16.55 -35.06 -34.28
CA GLN A 641 17.55 -34.94 -33.20
C GLN A 641 16.99 -34.16 -32.00
N LYS A 642 17.42 -34.55 -30.79
CA LYS A 642 17.13 -33.79 -29.56
C LYS A 642 17.79 -32.41 -29.68
N ALA A 643 17.00 -31.35 -29.53
CA ALA A 643 17.50 -29.99 -29.63
C ALA A 643 18.58 -29.72 -28.56
N PRO A 644 19.67 -29.01 -28.90
CA PRO A 644 20.70 -28.66 -27.93
C PRO A 644 20.18 -27.62 -26.92
N ASP A 645 20.86 -27.51 -25.79
CA ASP A 645 20.67 -26.39 -24.88
C ASP A 645 21.35 -25.15 -25.49
N VAL A 646 20.61 -24.06 -25.71
CA VAL A 646 21.09 -22.90 -26.50
C VAL A 646 21.10 -21.62 -25.67
N TYR A 647 22.10 -20.77 -25.90
CA TYR A 647 22.09 -19.37 -25.46
C TYR A 647 22.59 -18.45 -26.58
N ALA A 648 22.19 -17.18 -26.51
CA ALA A 648 22.63 -16.14 -27.44
C ALA A 648 23.61 -15.17 -26.77
N VAL A 649 24.54 -14.65 -27.56
CA VAL A 649 25.49 -13.60 -27.17
C VAL A 649 25.39 -12.47 -28.19
N VAL A 650 24.95 -11.30 -27.74
CA VAL A 650 24.90 -10.08 -28.55
C VAL A 650 26.13 -9.24 -28.21
N ARG A 651 26.98 -8.97 -29.20
CA ARG A 651 28.18 -8.14 -29.06
C ARG A 651 28.07 -6.89 -29.92
N CYS A 652 28.40 -5.75 -29.33
CA CYS A 652 28.55 -4.49 -30.04
C CYS A 652 29.75 -3.75 -29.45
N GLU A 653 30.76 -3.45 -30.28
CA GLU A 653 32.02 -2.85 -29.83
C GLU A 653 32.64 -3.65 -28.67
N ASN A 654 32.81 -3.04 -27.50
CA ASN A 654 33.36 -3.68 -26.30
C ASN A 654 32.28 -4.30 -25.39
N ASP A 655 31.00 -4.03 -25.67
CA ASP A 655 29.90 -4.51 -24.84
C ASP A 655 29.42 -5.89 -25.31
N THR A 656 29.25 -6.81 -24.36
CA THR A 656 28.80 -8.18 -24.61
C THR A 656 27.66 -8.54 -23.65
N ILE A 657 26.50 -8.87 -24.21
CA ILE A 657 25.31 -9.30 -23.47
C ILE A 657 25.00 -10.76 -23.79
N ARG A 658 24.78 -11.57 -22.75
CA ARG A 658 24.51 -13.01 -22.88
C ARG A 658 23.13 -13.35 -22.30
N THR A 659 22.38 -14.21 -22.99
CA THR A 659 21.10 -14.73 -22.48
C THR A 659 21.30 -15.85 -21.46
N GLN A 660 20.24 -16.17 -20.72
CA GLN A 660 20.13 -17.46 -20.05
C GLN A 660 20.15 -18.63 -21.05
N VAL A 661 20.40 -19.83 -20.54
CA VAL A 661 20.43 -21.06 -21.32
C VAL A 661 19.01 -21.62 -21.42
N PHE A 662 18.51 -21.79 -22.63
CA PHE A 662 17.22 -22.39 -22.95
C PHE A 662 17.42 -23.88 -23.22
N LYS A 663 16.65 -24.74 -22.55
CA LYS A 663 16.87 -26.19 -22.55
C LYS A 663 16.10 -26.86 -23.68
N ALA A 664 16.81 -27.59 -24.53
CA ALA A 664 16.26 -28.50 -25.54
C ALA A 664 15.04 -28.00 -26.34
N GLU A 665 15.06 -26.74 -26.77
CA GLU A 665 14.03 -26.12 -27.62
C GLU A 665 14.55 -25.95 -29.06
N GLY A 666 13.85 -26.51 -30.05
CA GLY A 666 14.23 -26.35 -31.46
C GLY A 666 14.05 -24.92 -31.99
N ASN A 667 13.21 -24.13 -31.33
CA ASN A 667 12.90 -22.73 -31.64
C ASN A 667 12.91 -21.89 -30.34
N PRO A 668 14.08 -21.56 -29.78
CA PRO A 668 14.15 -20.84 -28.51
C PRO A 668 13.65 -19.41 -28.64
N GLU A 669 12.78 -18.99 -27.73
CA GLU A 669 12.30 -17.61 -27.60
C GLU A 669 13.14 -16.85 -26.57
N PHE A 670 14.15 -16.12 -27.05
CA PHE A 670 15.05 -15.36 -26.19
C PHE A 670 14.35 -14.15 -25.53
N ASN A 671 13.51 -13.45 -26.31
CA ASN A 671 12.87 -12.18 -25.94
C ASN A 671 13.82 -11.21 -25.21
N LEU A 672 15.06 -11.13 -25.69
CA LEU A 672 16.14 -10.34 -25.11
C LEU A 672 16.15 -8.94 -25.72
N ARG A 673 16.01 -7.90 -24.89
CA ARG A 673 16.26 -6.51 -25.31
C ARG A 673 17.55 -5.99 -24.70
N ALA A 674 18.40 -5.38 -25.52
CA ALA A 674 19.65 -4.75 -25.12
C ALA A 674 19.77 -3.35 -25.74
N ILE A 675 20.42 -2.42 -25.03
CA ILE A 675 20.69 -1.05 -25.50
C ILE A 675 22.20 -0.81 -25.58
N PHE A 676 22.69 -0.26 -26.68
CA PHE A 676 24.11 -0.02 -26.92
C PHE A 676 24.34 1.45 -27.26
N TYR A 677 25.29 2.08 -26.57
CA TYR A 677 25.73 3.45 -26.85
C TYR A 677 27.02 3.38 -27.67
N ARG A 678 26.88 3.52 -29.00
CA ARG A 678 27.90 3.22 -29.99
C ARG A 678 28.72 4.45 -30.35
N ARG A 679 30.03 4.25 -30.45
CA ARG A 679 31.02 5.28 -30.80
C ARG A 679 31.38 5.23 -32.28
N TYR A 680 31.26 4.05 -32.88
CA TYR A 680 31.60 3.77 -34.25
C TYR A 680 30.38 3.17 -34.96
N PRO A 681 29.48 4.00 -35.52
CA PRO A 681 28.24 3.53 -36.16
C PRO A 681 28.44 2.56 -37.33
N SER A 682 29.61 2.55 -37.95
CA SER A 682 30.00 1.60 -39.00
C SER A 682 30.25 0.18 -38.48
N THR A 683 30.43 -0.02 -37.17
CA THR A 683 30.76 -1.31 -36.57
C THR A 683 29.52 -2.18 -36.42
N HIS A 684 29.47 -3.33 -37.10
CA HIS A 684 28.32 -4.24 -37.02
C HIS A 684 28.02 -4.74 -35.59
N VAL A 685 26.72 -4.88 -35.28
CA VAL A 685 26.26 -5.65 -34.12
C VAL A 685 26.32 -7.12 -34.49
N SER A 686 26.89 -7.96 -33.64
CA SER A 686 27.00 -9.39 -33.91
C SER A 686 26.21 -10.21 -32.90
N ILE A 687 25.46 -11.19 -33.39
CA ILE A 687 24.66 -12.11 -32.58
C ILE A 687 25.19 -13.51 -32.82
N GLU A 688 25.69 -14.14 -31.77
CA GLU A 688 26.23 -15.49 -31.80
C GLU A 688 25.31 -16.43 -31.02
N LEU A 689 24.93 -17.54 -31.64
CA LEU A 689 24.22 -18.61 -30.96
C LEU A 689 25.21 -19.72 -30.57
N TRP A 690 25.10 -20.15 -29.33
CA TRP A 690 25.96 -21.15 -28.74
C TRP A 690 25.14 -22.32 -28.23
N SER A 691 25.58 -23.55 -28.53
CA SER A 691 25.10 -24.75 -27.87
C SER A 691 25.97 -25.05 -26.66
N ARG A 692 25.31 -25.29 -25.52
CA ARG A 692 25.97 -25.67 -24.28
C ARG A 692 26.38 -27.14 -24.33
N GLY A 693 27.68 -27.39 -24.25
CA GLY A 693 28.23 -28.74 -24.22
C GLY A 693 28.55 -29.21 -22.80
N TRP A 694 28.99 -30.47 -22.66
CA TRP A 694 29.38 -31.03 -21.37
C TRP A 694 30.71 -30.46 -20.87
N LEU A 695 31.70 -30.33 -21.77
CA LEU A 695 33.04 -29.82 -21.43
C LEU A 695 33.36 -28.48 -22.13
N TRP A 696 32.81 -28.25 -23.33
CA TRP A 696 33.06 -27.06 -24.13
C TRP A 696 31.78 -26.63 -24.84
N ASP A 697 31.51 -25.33 -24.87
CA ASP A 697 30.40 -24.77 -25.65
C ASP A 697 30.81 -24.62 -27.11
N SER A 698 29.88 -24.83 -28.05
CA SER A 698 30.14 -24.74 -29.49
C SER A 698 29.24 -23.70 -30.16
N VAL A 699 29.80 -22.98 -31.14
CA VAL A 699 29.05 -21.97 -31.91
C VAL A 699 28.16 -22.66 -32.94
N LEU A 700 26.85 -22.41 -32.85
CA LEU A 700 25.85 -22.85 -33.83
C LEU A 700 25.86 -21.95 -35.06
N GLY A 701 26.12 -20.67 -34.88
CA GLY A 701 26.34 -19.72 -35.95
C GLY A 701 26.27 -18.27 -35.49
N LYS A 702 26.62 -17.37 -36.41
CA LYS A 702 26.74 -15.94 -36.18
C LYS A 702 25.93 -15.15 -37.20
N ALA A 703 25.17 -14.18 -36.71
CA ALA A 703 24.50 -13.16 -37.52
C ALA A 703 25.22 -11.81 -37.33
N ARG A 704 25.35 -11.03 -38.41
CA ARG A 704 25.88 -9.67 -38.38
C ARG A 704 24.79 -8.70 -38.82
N LEU A 705 24.58 -7.66 -38.04
CA LEU A 705 23.59 -6.61 -38.26
C LEU A 705 24.32 -5.30 -38.52
N GLN A 706 23.99 -4.66 -39.64
CA GLN A 706 24.37 -3.29 -39.91
C GLN A 706 23.11 -2.43 -39.73
N THR A 707 23.18 -1.50 -38.79
CA THR A 707 22.07 -0.60 -38.46
C THR A 707 22.31 0.75 -39.12
N ALA A 708 21.25 1.43 -39.52
CA ALA A 708 21.34 2.81 -39.98
C ALA A 708 21.55 3.77 -38.78
N GLU A 709 21.97 5.01 -39.04
CA GLU A 709 22.17 6.02 -37.99
C GLU A 709 20.86 6.47 -37.34
N SER A 710 19.75 6.45 -38.09
CA SER A 710 18.41 6.74 -37.59
C SER A 710 17.41 5.76 -38.20
N GLU A 711 16.93 4.80 -37.41
CA GLU A 711 15.90 3.85 -37.80
C GLU A 711 15.03 3.46 -36.59
N ARG A 712 13.73 3.23 -36.80
CA ARG A 712 12.81 2.88 -35.71
C ARG A 712 12.12 1.56 -36.03
N SER A 713 12.22 0.60 -35.11
CA SER A 713 11.53 -0.71 -35.17
C SER A 713 11.73 -1.49 -36.47
N ARG A 714 12.98 -1.55 -36.96
CA ARG A 714 13.32 -2.32 -38.16
C ARG A 714 13.45 -3.81 -37.84
N SER A 715 12.59 -4.62 -38.43
CA SER A 715 12.62 -6.08 -38.28
C SER A 715 13.56 -6.74 -39.30
N HIS A 716 14.37 -7.68 -38.83
CA HIS A 716 15.32 -8.46 -39.60
C HIS A 716 15.12 -9.95 -39.34
N VAL A 717 15.22 -10.74 -40.40
CA VAL A 717 15.37 -12.19 -40.34
C VAL A 717 16.73 -12.51 -40.96
N ILE A 718 17.65 -13.03 -40.17
CA ILE A 718 19.03 -13.22 -40.61
C ILE A 718 19.43 -14.68 -40.46
N ASP A 719 19.93 -15.24 -41.55
CA ASP A 719 20.48 -16.58 -41.57
C ASP A 719 21.83 -16.61 -40.84
N LEU A 720 22.00 -17.62 -39.99
CA LEU A 720 23.22 -17.84 -39.24
C LEU A 720 24.35 -18.33 -40.16
N GLN A 721 25.52 -17.71 -40.04
CA GLN A 721 26.72 -18.04 -40.79
C GLN A 721 27.81 -18.61 -39.86
N GLY A 722 28.56 -19.62 -40.31
CA GLY A 722 29.80 -20.05 -39.63
C GLY A 722 29.66 -20.89 -38.34
N GLY A 723 28.91 -22.00 -38.39
CA GLY A 723 28.96 -23.09 -37.41
C GLY A 723 29.30 -24.42 -38.07
N HIS A 724 29.50 -25.50 -37.31
CA HIS A 724 29.72 -26.87 -37.81
C HIS A 724 28.47 -27.47 -38.52
N SER A 725 27.87 -26.76 -39.47
CA SER A 725 26.77 -27.27 -40.28
C SER A 725 27.35 -28.01 -41.50
N ARG A 726 27.63 -29.30 -41.31
CA ARG A 726 27.88 -30.26 -42.41
C ARG A 726 26.59 -30.62 -43.19
N SER A 727 25.43 -30.02 -42.85
CA SER A 727 24.14 -30.48 -43.37
C SER A 727 23.14 -29.35 -43.64
N GLY A 728 23.43 -28.43 -44.57
CA GLY A 728 22.45 -27.68 -45.39
C GLY A 728 21.32 -26.85 -44.74
N ASN A 729 21.04 -26.98 -43.44
CA ASN A 729 19.97 -26.31 -42.71
C ASN A 729 20.58 -25.08 -42.04
N ARG A 730 20.26 -23.90 -42.55
CA ARG A 730 20.69 -22.63 -41.98
C ARG A 730 19.61 -22.18 -41.01
N GLY A 731 19.90 -22.27 -39.71
CA GLY A 731 19.05 -21.64 -38.71
C GLY A 731 19.01 -20.12 -38.91
N CYS A 732 17.92 -19.48 -38.51
CA CYS A 732 17.75 -18.04 -38.63
C CYS A 732 17.39 -17.40 -37.28
N VAL A 733 17.71 -16.11 -37.13
CA VAL A 733 17.35 -15.29 -35.97
C VAL A 733 16.40 -14.17 -36.37
N TYR A 734 15.44 -13.89 -35.49
CA TYR A 734 14.46 -12.84 -35.65
C TYR A 734 14.83 -11.69 -34.70
N VAL A 735 15.18 -10.55 -35.27
CA VAL A 735 15.74 -9.42 -34.54
C VAL A 735 15.05 -8.15 -34.96
N GLU A 736 14.71 -7.30 -34.00
CA GLU A 736 14.24 -5.94 -34.27
C GLU A 736 15.29 -4.94 -33.76
N THR A 737 15.58 -3.90 -34.53
CA THR A 737 16.55 -2.86 -34.14
C THR A 737 15.95 -1.47 -34.27
N SER A 738 16.35 -0.58 -33.36
CA SER A 738 16.10 0.86 -33.49
C SER A 738 17.40 1.60 -33.20
N SER A 739 17.72 2.64 -33.96
CA SER A 739 18.89 3.49 -33.74
C SER A 739 18.51 4.96 -33.81
N SER A 740 19.14 5.81 -32.99
CA SER A 740 19.02 7.26 -33.07
C SER A 740 20.36 7.95 -32.81
N VAL A 741 20.59 9.07 -33.49
CA VAL A 741 21.71 9.99 -33.24
C VAL A 741 21.51 10.82 -31.97
N CYS A 742 20.26 10.95 -31.50
CA CYS A 742 19.96 11.55 -30.21
C CYS A 742 19.98 10.43 -29.16
N LEU A 743 21.00 10.45 -28.30
CA LEU A 743 21.26 9.39 -27.30
C LEU A 743 20.15 9.23 -26.27
N THR A 744 19.23 10.19 -26.18
CA THR A 744 18.09 10.20 -25.25
C THR A 744 16.77 9.81 -25.91
N ASP A 745 16.76 9.32 -27.15
CA ASP A 745 15.52 8.94 -27.84
C ASP A 745 15.03 7.52 -27.53
N LEU A 746 15.90 6.63 -27.05
CA LEU A 746 15.66 5.17 -26.98
C LEU A 746 15.70 4.57 -25.57
#